data_AF-W0TAR8-F1
#
_entry.id   AF-W0TAR8-F1
#
_cell.length_a   1.000
_cell.length_b   1.000
_cell.length_c   1.000
_cell.angle_alpha   90.00
_cell.angle_beta   90.00
_cell.angle_gamma   90.00
#
_symmetry.space_group_name_H-M   'P 1'
#
loop_
_entity.id
_entity.type
_entity.pdbx_description
1 polymer ?
#
loop_
_entity_poly.entity_id
_entity_poly.type
_entity_poly.pdbx_seq_one_letter_code
_entity_poly.pdbx_strand_id
1 'polypeptide(L)'
;MLTGFIFVCFCILTWLTNTCLGFKAEPYSFTKPELHKYREQVRELFYHGFDSYLKYGYPFDEVRPISCKPKKRKFDNPQDTITNDVLGNFTTTLVDSLTTLAVLGDKERFTESLELFRNTVPDSFDLDSTVQLFETTIRLLGGMMSAHIYATDPRTKVYLGKKKYDGFLLKRCIILADKLLMAYLSPTGLPVPRINLRYGTSIDPGLLDENNAAATASPMFEFRLLSMLTLNDTYRQVTEFAFNRTWDLRSDLNLLPMSFSPYDTMVFNDISGTGASIDSFYETALKGSILFDDPWLYNVWETSIHALDAYSKTDWFYSNVGTSHGKTVMLWIDSLSAFFPGLLTLDGRIENAAKKHMMFSKLWSTYGGIPERWNFDIGVSSAEGGVQSAGKTKSVMDKYAAIPSPLDLEWYPLRPEFIESTYYLYRATKDVYYLNVAVRILDDITNRFKAKCGFTGFQNVLTGEKQDRMESFVLGETLKYLYLIFDEENELHNKLWNHVFSTEAHPFWINDKLKNQYELHKRKTRGRLHVSEMYKFHLMKAAYTMMGSKGKKNSKSSSSSVIPELPLQLEGQCDFVGQMNTAFQESNILSRDDLFEIDFRYWPSLQQPKWNKGYVSLELTPQLYNLWKGRGKLGNQHKCAVPKTRVFEGIISERTLRSRLINTHRLWGPSDSPAVYRFDSITGLRMRFYEQNLSIHTKRNDPLVYDVVNWKSCLPDTSNNVPPVLYTAIFIDGTELTDNDVVLVNRSALLTAQSVKYLSMNANHQLLINCIPVSNIYLE
;
A
#
# COMPACT_ATOMS: atom_id res chain seq x y z
N MET A 1 -34.27 45.45 -33.20
CA MET A 1 -33.12 44.61 -33.64
C MET A 1 -32.08 44.38 -32.53
N LEU A 2 -31.69 45.38 -31.73
CA LEU A 2 -30.71 45.20 -30.64
C LEU A 2 -31.17 44.22 -29.53
N THR A 3 -32.45 44.20 -29.18
CA THR A 3 -33.00 43.36 -28.11
C THR A 3 -33.03 41.87 -28.46
N GLY A 4 -33.23 41.52 -29.73
CA GLY A 4 -33.16 40.13 -30.20
C GLY A 4 -31.74 39.57 -30.21
N PHE A 5 -30.74 40.40 -30.51
CA PHE A 5 -29.33 40.01 -30.52
C PHE A 5 -28.80 39.72 -29.10
N ILE A 6 -29.23 40.52 -28.11
CA ILE A 6 -28.84 40.32 -26.70
C ILE A 6 -29.47 39.03 -26.15
N PHE A 7 -30.72 38.72 -26.51
CA PHE A 7 -31.41 37.51 -26.07
C PHE A 7 -30.77 36.25 -26.68
N VAL A 8 -30.40 36.30 -27.96
CA VAL A 8 -29.69 35.19 -28.63
C VAL A 8 -28.29 35.00 -28.05
N CYS A 9 -27.54 36.07 -27.78
CA CYS A 9 -26.24 35.97 -27.10
C CYS A 9 -26.39 35.42 -25.68
N PHE A 10 -27.42 35.80 -24.93
CA PHE A 10 -27.65 35.27 -23.58
C PHE A 10 -28.06 33.79 -23.62
N CYS A 11 -28.89 33.38 -24.58
CA CYS A 11 -29.24 31.98 -24.82
C CYS A 11 -28.05 31.14 -25.28
N ILE A 12 -27.17 31.67 -26.15
CA ILE A 12 -25.94 30.99 -26.57
C ILE A 12 -24.96 30.90 -25.40
N LEU A 13 -24.82 31.95 -24.59
CA LEU A 13 -23.94 31.96 -23.41
C LEU A 13 -24.45 30.99 -22.34
N THR A 14 -25.77 30.94 -22.10
CA THR A 14 -26.40 29.99 -21.16
C THR A 14 -26.41 28.56 -21.68
N TRP A 15 -26.51 28.35 -22.99
CA TRP A 15 -26.36 27.04 -23.60
C TRP A 15 -24.91 26.57 -23.55
N LEU A 16 -23.94 27.44 -23.86
CA LEU A 16 -22.51 27.18 -23.73
C LEU A 16 -22.11 26.91 -22.28
N THR A 17 -22.62 27.68 -21.30
CA THR A 17 -22.36 27.42 -19.88
C THR A 17 -23.02 26.13 -19.42
N ASN A 18 -24.24 25.79 -19.86
CA ASN A 18 -24.86 24.50 -19.52
C ASN A 18 -24.20 23.29 -20.22
N THR A 19 -23.65 23.45 -21.42
CA THR A 19 -22.85 22.40 -22.08
C THR A 19 -21.45 22.27 -21.48
N CYS A 20 -20.85 23.35 -20.98
CA CYS A 20 -19.56 23.30 -20.28
C CYS A 20 -19.67 22.87 -18.81
N LEU A 21 -20.81 23.11 -18.14
CA LEU A 21 -21.09 22.67 -16.76
C LEU A 21 -21.72 21.27 -16.69
N GLY A 22 -22.01 20.67 -17.85
CA GLY A 22 -22.71 19.40 -17.99
C GLY A 22 -21.82 18.20 -18.31
N PHE A 23 -20.50 18.24 -18.11
CA PHE A 23 -19.67 17.04 -18.21
C PHE A 23 -19.96 16.13 -17.00
N LYS A 24 -21.05 15.36 -17.08
CA LYS A 24 -21.24 14.18 -16.24
C LYS A 24 -20.30 13.11 -16.78
N ALA A 25 -19.06 13.15 -16.28
CA ALA A 25 -18.11 12.05 -16.40
C ALA A 25 -18.85 10.73 -16.17
N GLU A 26 -18.78 9.81 -17.13
CA GLU A 26 -19.25 8.46 -16.86
C GLU A 26 -18.29 7.87 -15.82
N PRO A 27 -18.80 7.39 -14.67
CA PRO A 27 -17.92 6.83 -13.65
C PRO A 27 -17.00 5.79 -14.28
N TYR A 28 -15.68 5.96 -14.07
CA TYR A 28 -14.65 4.99 -14.45
C TYR A 28 -14.37 4.89 -15.96
N SER A 29 -14.70 5.92 -16.76
CA SER A 29 -14.33 5.97 -18.18
C SER A 29 -12.86 6.38 -18.42
N PHE A 30 -12.23 7.03 -17.44
CA PHE A 30 -10.84 7.47 -17.40
C PHE A 30 -10.34 8.17 -18.67
N THR A 31 -11.22 8.96 -19.27
CA THR A 31 -10.86 9.79 -20.42
C THR A 31 -9.84 10.87 -20.01
N LYS A 32 -9.09 11.42 -20.97
CA LYS A 32 -8.12 12.50 -20.69
C LYS A 32 -8.72 13.66 -19.87
N PRO A 33 -9.95 14.16 -20.16
CA PRO A 33 -10.58 15.19 -19.33
C PRO A 33 -10.88 14.73 -17.89
N GLU A 34 -11.22 13.46 -17.68
CA GLU A 34 -11.46 12.92 -16.34
C GLU A 34 -10.16 12.77 -15.55
N LEU A 35 -9.11 12.22 -16.16
CA LEU A 35 -7.79 12.15 -15.54
C LEU A 35 -7.28 13.55 -15.17
N HIS A 36 -7.45 14.52 -16.07
CA HIS A 36 -7.18 15.92 -15.77
C HIS A 36 -7.99 16.42 -14.57
N LYS A 37 -9.30 16.15 -14.52
CA LYS A 37 -10.14 16.54 -13.38
C LYS A 37 -9.64 15.94 -12.06
N TYR A 38 -9.34 14.64 -12.01
CA TYR A 38 -8.82 13.98 -10.82
C TYR A 38 -7.46 14.55 -10.40
N ARG A 39 -6.57 14.79 -11.37
CA ARG A 39 -5.29 15.46 -11.16
C ARG A 39 -5.46 16.84 -10.51
N GLU A 40 -6.38 17.66 -11.02
CA GLU A 40 -6.67 18.99 -10.46
C GLU A 40 -7.26 18.92 -9.04
N GLN A 41 -8.11 17.93 -8.75
CA GLN A 41 -8.60 17.69 -7.39
C GLN A 41 -7.46 17.35 -6.42
N VAL A 42 -6.52 16.49 -6.83
CA VAL A 42 -5.33 16.20 -6.01
C VAL A 42 -4.48 17.45 -5.81
N ARG A 43 -4.30 18.29 -6.85
CA ARG A 43 -3.60 19.56 -6.74
C ARG A 43 -4.25 20.49 -5.71
N GLU A 44 -5.57 20.61 -5.72
CA GLU A 44 -6.32 21.39 -4.72
C GLU A 44 -6.14 20.84 -3.29
N LEU A 45 -6.13 19.52 -3.12
CA LEU A 45 -5.84 18.88 -1.84
C LEU A 45 -4.42 19.17 -1.36
N PHE A 46 -3.44 19.12 -2.25
CA PHE A 46 -2.05 19.47 -1.91
C PHE A 46 -1.96 20.89 -1.37
N TYR A 47 -2.52 21.90 -2.07
CA TYR A 47 -2.48 23.28 -1.57
C TYR A 47 -3.30 23.47 -0.30
N HIS A 48 -4.43 22.78 -0.12
CA HIS A 48 -5.13 22.78 1.16
C HIS A 48 -4.22 22.36 2.32
N GLY A 49 -3.47 21.27 2.16
CA GLY A 49 -2.53 20.79 3.17
C GLY A 49 -1.32 21.71 3.34
N PHE A 50 -0.69 22.11 2.23
CA PHE A 50 0.52 22.93 2.21
C PHE A 50 0.29 24.33 2.77
N ASP A 51 -0.74 25.05 2.30
CA ASP A 51 -1.07 26.39 2.80
C ASP A 51 -1.54 26.33 4.27
N SER A 52 -2.22 25.25 4.67
CA SER A 52 -2.56 25.05 6.09
C SER A 52 -1.31 24.83 6.95
N TYR A 53 -0.34 24.05 6.50
CA TYR A 53 0.93 23.88 7.18
C TYR A 53 1.66 25.23 7.30
N LEU A 54 1.79 25.99 6.22
CA LEU A 54 2.45 27.30 6.25
C LEU A 54 1.76 28.28 7.21
N LYS A 55 0.44 28.18 7.37
CA LYS A 55 -0.34 29.06 8.24
C LYS A 55 -0.32 28.64 9.71
N TYR A 56 -0.36 27.34 10.01
CA TYR A 56 -0.62 26.82 11.36
C TYR A 56 0.53 25.99 11.95
N GLY A 57 1.38 25.41 11.11
CA GLY A 57 2.50 24.53 11.50
C GLY A 57 3.86 25.21 11.44
N TYR A 58 4.14 25.92 10.34
CA TYR A 58 5.39 26.63 10.12
C TYR A 58 5.64 27.68 11.22
N PRO A 59 6.90 27.87 11.70
CA PRO A 59 8.15 27.28 11.22
C PRO A 59 8.52 25.94 11.86
N PHE A 60 7.59 25.26 12.52
CA PHE A 60 7.86 23.93 13.06
C PHE A 60 7.70 22.84 11.99
N ASP A 61 8.07 21.63 12.33
CA ASP A 61 8.22 20.53 11.36
C ASP A 61 6.89 20.05 10.78
N GLU A 62 5.80 20.08 11.55
CA GLU A 62 4.49 19.54 11.20
C GLU A 62 3.33 20.38 11.74
N VAL A 63 2.10 20.02 11.34
CA VAL A 63 0.85 20.64 11.80
C VAL A 63 -0.08 19.62 12.45
N ARG A 64 -0.81 20.08 13.46
CA ARG A 64 -1.98 19.40 14.03
C ARG A 64 -3.24 19.86 13.27
N PRO A 65 -3.79 19.02 12.38
CA PRO A 65 -4.76 19.41 11.36
C PRO A 65 -6.19 19.65 11.91
N ILE A 66 -6.51 19.15 13.11
CA ILE A 66 -7.80 19.34 13.78
C ILE A 66 -7.71 20.53 14.72
N SER A 67 -6.70 20.56 15.59
CA SER A 67 -6.52 21.65 16.56
C SER A 67 -5.91 22.92 15.96
N CYS A 68 -5.40 22.86 14.73
CA CYS A 68 -4.78 23.97 14.01
C CYS A 68 -3.59 24.57 14.76
N LYS A 69 -2.73 23.70 15.30
CA LYS A 69 -1.55 24.06 16.09
C LYS A 69 -0.29 23.48 15.47
N PRO A 70 0.89 24.07 15.73
CA PRO A 70 2.13 23.45 15.33
C PRO A 70 2.38 22.16 16.10
N LYS A 71 2.88 21.13 15.40
CA LYS A 71 3.45 19.93 15.99
C LYS A 71 4.97 20.10 15.97
N LYS A 72 5.53 20.24 17.17
CA LYS A 72 6.94 20.51 17.40
C LYS A 72 7.58 19.39 18.21
N ARG A 73 8.90 19.31 18.12
CA ARG A 73 9.75 18.53 19.00
C ARG A 73 9.44 18.80 20.48
N LYS A 74 9.58 17.79 21.33
CA LYS A 74 9.59 17.96 22.79
C LYS A 74 10.99 18.28 23.29
N PHE A 75 11.31 19.57 23.37
CA PHE A 75 12.60 20.06 23.86
C PHE A 75 12.87 19.70 25.33
N ASP A 76 11.81 19.55 26.12
CA ASP A 76 11.84 19.21 27.54
C ASP A 76 11.93 17.70 27.81
N ASN A 77 11.69 16.86 26.79
CA ASN A 77 11.79 15.41 26.92
C ASN A 77 12.53 14.80 25.71
N PRO A 78 13.88 14.76 25.75
CA PRO A 78 14.68 14.14 24.70
C PRO A 78 14.38 12.65 24.44
N GLN A 79 13.83 11.94 25.43
CA GLN A 79 13.53 10.51 25.38
C GLN A 79 12.22 10.16 24.67
N ASP A 80 11.40 11.16 24.30
CA ASP A 80 10.22 10.92 23.45
C ASP A 80 10.66 10.70 21.99
N THR A 81 11.32 9.57 21.74
CA THR A 81 11.86 9.20 20.43
C THR A 81 10.77 9.19 19.35
N ILE A 82 9.58 8.67 19.68
CA ILE A 82 8.41 8.64 18.78
C ILE A 82 8.09 10.04 18.22
N THR A 83 8.14 11.08 19.05
CA THR A 83 7.93 12.46 18.59
C THR A 83 9.19 13.07 17.99
N ASN A 84 10.35 12.82 18.59
CA ASN A 84 11.56 13.60 18.35
C ASN A 84 12.38 13.12 17.15
N ASP A 85 12.22 11.86 16.72
CA ASP A 85 13.06 11.28 15.66
C ASP A 85 12.89 12.00 14.31
N VAL A 86 11.65 12.42 14.00
CA VAL A 86 11.28 13.16 12.77
C VAL A 86 11.30 14.67 12.96
N LEU A 87 10.98 15.16 14.18
CA LEU A 87 10.84 16.58 14.47
C LEU A 87 12.18 17.18 14.92
N GLY A 88 13.00 17.58 13.94
CA GLY A 88 14.33 18.13 14.16
C GLY A 88 14.40 19.65 14.35
N ASN A 89 13.27 20.36 14.28
CA ASN A 89 13.15 21.82 14.27
C ASN A 89 13.81 22.47 13.04
N PHE A 90 13.54 21.90 11.87
CA PHE A 90 14.10 22.32 10.58
C PHE A 90 13.06 22.35 9.44
N THR A 91 11.78 22.53 9.78
CA THR A 91 10.67 22.64 8.82
C THR A 91 10.50 21.41 7.91
N THR A 92 10.50 20.19 8.49
CA THR A 92 10.43 18.92 7.73
C THR A 92 9.36 18.92 6.64
N THR A 93 8.11 19.32 6.95
CA THR A 93 7.02 19.38 5.96
C THR A 93 7.32 20.34 4.80
N LEU A 94 7.99 21.47 5.03
CA LEU A 94 8.38 22.40 3.97
C LEU A 94 9.33 21.73 2.99
N VAL A 95 10.37 21.06 3.52
CA VAL A 95 11.42 20.43 2.70
C VAL A 95 10.87 19.25 1.90
N ASP A 96 10.08 18.38 2.54
CA ASP A 96 9.50 17.23 1.84
C ASP A 96 8.57 17.66 0.70
N SER A 97 7.84 18.77 0.90
CA SER A 97 6.91 19.33 -0.08
C SER A 97 7.58 20.02 -1.27
N LEU A 98 8.88 20.39 -1.20
CA LEU A 98 9.58 21.06 -2.29
C LEU A 98 9.52 20.26 -3.59
N THR A 99 9.72 18.95 -3.49
CA THR A 99 9.71 18.07 -4.66
C THR A 99 8.30 17.86 -5.20
N THR A 100 7.27 17.93 -4.36
CA THR A 100 5.87 17.90 -4.82
C THR A 100 5.51 19.17 -5.56
N LEU A 101 5.91 20.36 -5.08
CA LEU A 101 5.74 21.62 -5.82
C LEU A 101 6.40 21.56 -7.21
N ALA A 102 7.58 20.94 -7.30
CA ALA A 102 8.25 20.72 -8.57
C ALA A 102 7.47 19.78 -9.50
N VAL A 103 6.96 18.66 -8.97
CA VAL A 103 6.12 17.69 -9.72
C VAL A 103 4.82 18.33 -10.24
N LEU A 104 4.22 19.23 -9.47
CA LEU A 104 3.05 20.03 -9.87
C LEU A 104 3.38 21.07 -10.95
N GLY A 105 4.67 21.33 -11.21
CA GLY A 105 5.13 22.35 -12.14
C GLY A 105 4.99 23.79 -11.63
N ASP A 106 4.77 23.98 -10.33
CA ASP A 106 4.59 25.30 -9.72
C ASP A 106 5.94 25.94 -9.38
N LYS A 107 6.51 26.59 -10.39
CA LYS A 107 7.82 27.26 -10.28
C LYS A 107 7.82 28.43 -9.30
N GLU A 108 6.71 29.14 -9.17
CA GLU A 108 6.61 30.32 -8.31
C GLU A 108 6.63 29.89 -6.85
N ARG A 109 5.71 29.00 -6.46
CA ARG A 109 5.66 28.47 -5.08
C ARG A 109 6.89 27.66 -4.73
N PHE A 110 7.47 26.93 -5.68
CA PHE A 110 8.75 26.27 -5.49
C PHE A 110 9.85 27.28 -5.11
N THR A 111 9.98 28.37 -5.86
CA THR A 111 10.98 29.42 -5.59
C THR A 111 10.74 30.11 -4.23
N GLU A 112 9.49 30.45 -3.93
CA GLU A 112 9.12 31.04 -2.63
C GLU A 112 9.48 30.13 -1.45
N SER A 113 9.21 28.82 -1.59
CA SER A 113 9.48 27.82 -0.56
C SER A 113 10.97 27.61 -0.33
N LEU A 114 11.80 27.70 -1.39
CA LEU A 114 13.25 27.69 -1.26
C LEU A 114 13.76 28.87 -0.43
N GLU A 115 13.26 30.08 -0.71
CA GLU A 115 13.64 31.27 0.05
C GLU A 115 13.12 31.25 1.49
N LEU A 116 11.92 30.69 1.70
CA LEU A 116 11.40 30.45 3.05
C LEU A 116 12.34 29.53 3.84
N PHE A 117 12.76 28.40 3.26
CA PHE A 117 13.71 27.49 3.90
C PHE A 117 15.07 28.15 4.14
N ARG A 118 15.58 28.92 3.16
CA ARG A 118 16.83 29.69 3.29
C ARG A 118 16.80 30.59 4.52
N ASN A 119 15.70 31.31 4.73
CA ASN A 119 15.56 32.31 5.79
C ASN A 119 15.23 31.71 7.17
N THR A 120 14.71 30.48 7.22
CA THR A 120 14.22 29.87 8.48
C THR A 120 15.28 29.02 9.16
N VAL A 121 15.94 28.15 8.39
CA VAL A 121 16.87 27.16 8.94
C VAL A 121 18.31 27.68 8.84
N PRO A 122 19.09 27.66 9.94
CA PRO A 122 20.48 28.12 9.90
C PRO A 122 21.32 27.33 8.90
N ASP A 123 22.15 28.03 8.11
CA ASP A 123 23.05 27.40 7.13
C ASP A 123 23.94 26.31 7.73
N SER A 124 24.34 26.47 8.99
CA SER A 124 25.23 25.56 9.71
C SER A 124 24.55 24.31 10.25
N PHE A 125 23.21 24.24 10.30
CA PHE A 125 22.45 23.26 11.09
C PHE A 125 22.98 23.10 12.53
N ASP A 126 23.49 24.19 13.13
CA ASP A 126 23.94 24.20 14.53
C ASP A 126 22.74 24.24 15.50
N LEU A 127 21.99 23.15 15.51
CA LEU A 127 20.76 22.97 16.27
C LEU A 127 21.03 22.02 17.43
N ASP A 128 20.60 22.39 18.63
CA ASP A 128 20.54 21.47 19.76
C ASP A 128 19.31 20.56 19.61
N SER A 129 19.44 19.58 18.72
CA SER A 129 18.35 18.70 18.29
C SER A 129 18.91 17.31 18.04
N THR A 130 18.43 16.33 18.82
CA THR A 130 18.78 14.91 18.66
C THR A 130 17.83 14.27 17.66
N VAL A 131 18.33 13.97 16.47
CA VAL A 131 17.53 13.47 15.35
C VAL A 131 17.88 12.03 15.04
N GLN A 132 16.95 11.31 14.41
CA GLN A 132 17.25 9.99 13.87
C GLN A 132 17.98 10.15 12.53
N LEU A 133 19.10 9.43 12.37
CA LEU A 133 19.94 9.49 11.18
C LEU A 133 19.14 9.13 9.92
N PHE A 134 18.35 8.05 9.99
CA PHE A 134 17.53 7.56 8.89
C PHE A 134 16.52 8.61 8.42
N GLU A 135 15.65 9.06 9.32
CA GLU A 135 14.60 10.06 9.03
C GLU A 135 15.17 11.37 8.48
N THR A 136 16.26 11.86 9.08
CA THR A 136 16.90 13.10 8.62
C THR A 136 17.53 12.95 7.24
N THR A 137 18.00 11.74 6.91
CA THR A 137 18.60 11.45 5.60
C THR A 137 17.53 11.39 4.51
N ILE A 138 16.53 10.54 4.66
CA ILE A 138 15.54 10.30 3.60
C ILE A 138 14.67 11.53 3.33
N ARG A 139 14.33 12.30 4.38
CA ARG A 139 13.51 13.53 4.30
C ARG A 139 14.34 14.76 3.95
N LEU A 140 15.22 15.16 4.87
CA LEU A 140 15.88 16.46 4.77
C LEU A 140 17.00 16.46 3.72
N LEU A 141 17.92 15.49 3.79
CA LEU A 141 19.00 15.38 2.82
C LEU A 141 18.42 15.03 1.44
N GLY A 142 17.53 14.04 1.37
CA GLY A 142 16.86 13.62 0.13
C GLY A 142 16.06 14.74 -0.53
N GLY A 143 15.20 15.43 0.22
CA GLY A 143 14.36 16.53 -0.27
C GLY A 143 15.17 17.71 -0.76
N MET A 144 16.21 18.14 -0.02
CA MET A 144 17.11 19.21 -0.46
C MET A 144 17.88 18.84 -1.73
N MET A 145 18.38 17.60 -1.83
CA MET A 145 19.11 17.15 -3.02
C MET A 145 18.20 17.06 -4.24
N SER A 146 17.01 16.47 -4.12
CA SER A 146 16.07 16.39 -5.25
C SER A 146 15.64 17.79 -5.70
N ALA A 147 15.31 18.68 -4.76
CA ALA A 147 15.00 20.07 -5.08
C ALA A 147 16.17 20.81 -5.75
N HIS A 148 17.42 20.54 -5.34
CA HIS A 148 18.61 21.06 -6.02
C HIS A 148 18.69 20.60 -7.47
N ILE A 149 18.47 19.30 -7.73
CA ILE A 149 18.48 18.74 -9.09
C ILE A 149 17.36 19.40 -9.91
N TYR A 150 16.15 19.54 -9.36
CA TYR A 150 15.04 20.25 -10.01
C TYR A 150 15.38 21.69 -10.39
N ALA A 151 16.00 22.44 -9.48
CA ALA A 151 16.34 23.85 -9.69
C ALA A 151 17.46 24.05 -10.73
N THR A 152 18.29 23.03 -10.98
CA THR A 152 19.52 23.13 -11.79
C THR A 152 19.46 22.40 -13.14
N ASP A 153 18.56 21.44 -13.32
CA ASP A 153 18.40 20.74 -14.58
C ASP A 153 17.46 21.50 -15.53
N PRO A 154 17.92 21.97 -16.71
CA PRO A 154 17.11 22.77 -17.62
C PRO A 154 15.92 22.03 -18.25
N ARG A 155 15.83 20.71 -18.06
CA ARG A 155 14.70 19.90 -18.55
C ARG A 155 13.45 20.02 -17.69
N THR A 156 13.56 20.49 -16.45
CA THR A 156 12.44 20.55 -15.51
C THR A 156 11.60 21.80 -15.71
N LYS A 157 10.29 21.70 -15.46
CA LYS A 157 9.37 22.85 -15.48
C LYS A 157 9.76 23.95 -14.49
N VAL A 158 10.41 23.58 -13.39
CA VAL A 158 10.79 24.51 -12.31
C VAL A 158 12.26 24.97 -12.35
N TYR A 159 12.98 24.72 -13.45
CA TYR A 159 14.38 25.15 -13.62
C TYR A 159 14.60 26.63 -13.33
N LEU A 160 15.48 26.96 -12.37
CA LEU A 160 15.77 28.34 -11.96
C LEU A 160 17.05 28.89 -12.62
N GLY A 161 18.01 28.02 -12.88
CA GLY A 161 19.32 28.38 -13.42
C GLY A 161 20.18 29.24 -12.48
N LYS A 162 21.44 29.44 -12.86
CA LYS A 162 22.46 30.06 -12.00
C LYS A 162 22.18 31.50 -11.57
N LYS A 163 21.29 32.22 -12.27
CA LYS A 163 20.95 33.61 -11.95
C LYS A 163 19.96 33.73 -10.80
N LYS A 164 19.03 32.78 -10.66
CA LYS A 164 17.97 32.79 -9.65
C LYS A 164 18.23 31.79 -8.51
N TYR A 165 19.15 30.86 -8.70
CA TYR A 165 19.49 29.85 -7.71
C TYR A 165 21.01 29.65 -7.66
N ASP A 166 21.59 29.88 -6.47
CA ASP A 166 23.02 29.89 -6.18
C ASP A 166 23.57 28.52 -5.73
N GLY A 167 22.74 27.48 -5.75
CA GLY A 167 23.12 26.14 -5.30
C GLY A 167 23.14 25.96 -3.77
N PHE A 168 22.52 26.85 -2.99
CA PHE A 168 22.63 26.78 -1.53
C PHE A 168 22.14 25.46 -0.91
N LEU A 169 21.13 24.79 -1.49
CA LEU A 169 20.66 23.51 -0.96
C LEU A 169 21.78 22.46 -0.98
N LEU A 170 22.53 22.34 -2.08
CA LEU A 170 23.64 21.37 -2.15
C LEU A 170 24.75 21.70 -1.13
N LYS A 171 25.02 22.99 -0.89
CA LYS A 171 25.96 23.41 0.18
C LYS A 171 25.45 23.01 1.56
N ARG A 172 24.15 23.17 1.81
CA ARG A 172 23.48 22.73 3.04
C ARG A 172 23.45 21.20 3.19
N CYS A 173 23.27 20.47 2.10
CA CYS A 173 23.38 19.00 2.06
C CYS A 173 24.76 18.53 2.54
N ILE A 174 25.85 19.16 2.07
CA ILE A 174 27.22 18.86 2.50
C ILE A 174 27.36 19.06 4.02
N ILE A 175 26.92 20.21 4.54
CA ILE A 175 27.04 20.54 5.97
C ILE A 175 26.26 19.55 6.84
N LEU A 176 25.02 19.24 6.45
CA LEU A 176 24.19 18.28 7.16
C LEU A 176 24.79 16.87 7.10
N ALA A 177 25.22 16.42 5.91
CA ALA A 177 25.82 15.11 5.71
C ALA A 177 27.10 14.94 6.54
N ASP A 178 27.96 15.96 6.62
CA ASP A 178 29.17 15.92 7.44
C ASP A 178 28.86 15.72 8.93
N LYS A 179 27.79 16.36 9.43
CA LYS A 179 27.31 16.12 10.80
C LYS A 179 26.79 14.69 10.97
N LEU A 180 25.94 14.23 10.06
CA LEU A 180 25.34 12.90 10.10
C LEU A 180 26.38 11.77 9.99
N LEU A 181 27.46 11.95 9.22
CA LEU A 181 28.52 10.95 9.09
C LEU A 181 29.20 10.60 10.42
N MET A 182 29.13 11.47 11.44
CA MET A 182 29.66 11.17 12.77
C MET A 182 28.98 9.96 13.42
N ALA A 183 27.74 9.64 13.04
CA ALA A 183 27.03 8.45 13.51
C ALA A 183 27.73 7.14 13.12
N TYR A 184 28.50 7.13 12.03
CA TYR A 184 29.20 5.94 11.50
C TYR A 184 30.53 5.64 12.21
N LEU A 185 30.91 6.44 13.22
CA LEU A 185 32.16 6.24 13.98
C LEU A 185 32.07 5.14 15.05
N SER A 186 31.12 4.22 14.95
CA SER A 186 31.03 3.05 15.83
C SER A 186 32.18 2.06 15.59
N PRO A 187 32.53 1.19 16.56
CA PRO A 187 33.58 0.19 16.38
C PRO A 187 33.37 -0.78 15.20
N THR A 188 32.13 -0.98 14.75
CA THR A 188 31.79 -1.89 13.64
C THR A 188 31.68 -1.17 12.30
N GLY A 189 31.64 0.16 12.31
CA GLY A 189 31.33 1.00 11.15
C GLY A 189 29.84 1.08 10.78
N LEU A 190 28.96 0.41 11.56
CA LEU A 190 27.52 0.60 11.46
C LEU A 190 27.11 1.90 12.18
N PRO A 191 26.23 2.73 11.62
CA PRO A 191 25.79 3.95 12.25
C PRO A 191 24.98 3.67 13.52
N VAL A 192 25.21 4.50 14.53
CA VAL A 192 24.24 4.65 15.63
C VAL A 192 22.94 5.27 15.10
N PRO A 193 21.77 4.94 15.68
CA PRO A 193 20.46 5.36 15.15
C PRO A 193 20.23 6.87 15.25
N ARG A 194 20.84 7.56 16.23
CA ARG A 194 20.56 8.96 16.56
C ARG A 194 21.83 9.77 16.76
N ILE A 195 21.71 11.07 16.50
CA ILE A 195 22.79 12.03 16.64
C ILE A 195 22.23 13.41 17.00
N ASN A 196 22.91 14.16 17.88
CA ASN A 196 22.61 15.56 18.09
C ASN A 196 23.33 16.43 17.05
N LEU A 197 22.62 17.32 16.36
CA LEU A 197 23.19 18.13 15.27
C LEU A 197 24.27 19.12 15.75
N ARG A 198 24.31 19.47 17.04
CA ARG A 198 25.36 20.28 17.67
C ARG A 198 26.42 19.42 18.36
N TYR A 199 26.00 18.48 19.19
CA TYR A 199 26.88 17.72 20.09
C TYR A 199 27.33 16.36 19.55
N GLY A 200 26.92 15.97 18.34
CA GLY A 200 27.28 14.68 17.75
C GLY A 200 26.68 13.52 18.53
N THR A 201 27.49 12.48 18.77
CA THR A 201 27.07 11.25 19.47
C THR A 201 27.14 11.34 20.99
N SER A 202 27.48 12.52 21.55
CA SER A 202 27.47 12.77 23.00
C SER A 202 26.04 12.97 23.52
N ILE A 203 25.22 11.92 23.42
CA ILE A 203 23.84 11.86 23.92
C ILE A 203 23.67 10.66 24.85
N ASP A 204 22.46 10.45 25.38
CA ASP A 204 22.15 9.29 26.22
C ASP A 204 22.53 7.97 25.50
N PRO A 205 23.38 7.11 26.10
CA PRO A 205 23.76 5.82 25.52
C PRO A 205 22.56 4.93 25.14
N GLY A 206 21.48 4.94 25.92
CA GLY A 206 20.30 4.12 25.63
C GLY A 206 19.60 4.49 24.33
N LEU A 207 19.86 5.68 23.78
CA LEU A 207 19.37 6.11 22.47
C LEU A 207 20.21 5.61 21.30
N LEU A 208 21.34 4.94 21.57
CA LEU A 208 22.36 4.55 20.59
C LEU A 208 22.52 3.02 20.42
N ASP A 209 21.98 2.21 21.34
CA ASP A 209 22.34 0.79 21.51
C ASP A 209 21.78 -0.16 20.45
N GLU A 210 20.63 0.18 19.85
CA GLU A 210 19.92 -0.64 18.87
C GLU A 210 19.65 0.19 17.61
N ASN A 211 20.01 -0.34 16.44
CA ASN A 211 19.60 0.19 15.16
C ASN A 211 18.96 -0.91 14.30
N ASN A 212 18.15 -0.51 13.34
CA ASN A 212 17.50 -1.46 12.43
C ASN A 212 18.19 -1.54 11.06
N ALA A 213 17.90 -2.60 10.31
CA ALA A 213 18.49 -2.89 9.01
C ALA A 213 18.26 -1.76 8.01
N ALA A 214 17.02 -1.28 7.90
CA ALA A 214 16.65 -0.15 7.05
C ALA A 214 17.43 1.12 7.42
N ALA A 215 17.36 1.55 8.69
CA ALA A 215 18.01 2.75 9.18
C ALA A 215 19.54 2.73 9.10
N THR A 216 20.13 1.53 9.03
CA THR A 216 21.56 1.38 8.82
C THR A 216 21.96 1.47 7.34
N ALA A 217 21.20 0.81 6.48
CA ALA A 217 21.60 0.56 5.10
C ALA A 217 21.05 1.60 4.13
N SER A 218 19.80 2.03 4.32
CA SER A 218 19.08 2.90 3.39
C SER A 218 19.71 4.27 3.15
N PRO A 219 20.33 4.94 4.15
CA PRO A 219 21.06 6.19 3.91
C PRO A 219 22.11 6.12 2.80
N MET A 220 22.60 4.92 2.45
CA MET A 220 23.55 4.73 1.34
C MET A 220 23.02 5.32 0.03
N PHE A 221 21.71 5.27 -0.23
CA PHE A 221 21.12 5.78 -1.46
C PHE A 221 21.34 7.30 -1.61
N GLU A 222 20.97 8.10 -0.61
CA GLU A 222 21.15 9.55 -0.61
C GLU A 222 22.63 9.94 -0.58
N PHE A 223 23.44 9.30 0.28
CA PHE A 223 24.86 9.64 0.43
C PHE A 223 25.69 9.29 -0.82
N ARG A 224 25.32 8.23 -1.55
CA ARG A 224 25.95 7.90 -2.83
C ARG A 224 25.62 8.94 -3.90
N LEU A 225 24.36 9.39 -3.99
CA LEU A 225 23.99 10.49 -4.88
C LEU A 225 24.72 11.79 -4.51
N LEU A 226 24.84 12.12 -3.22
CA LEU A 226 25.61 13.27 -2.75
C LEU A 226 27.08 13.19 -3.20
N SER A 227 27.68 12.00 -3.17
CA SER A 227 29.06 11.81 -3.65
C SER A 227 29.22 12.16 -5.12
N MET A 228 28.23 11.82 -5.94
CA MET A 228 28.22 12.13 -7.36
C MET A 228 28.05 13.63 -7.60
N LEU A 229 27.10 14.27 -6.90
CA LEU A 229 26.83 15.71 -7.02
C LEU A 229 28.01 16.59 -6.55
N THR A 230 28.74 16.15 -5.54
CA THR A 230 29.84 16.91 -4.92
C THR A 230 31.22 16.50 -5.41
N LEU A 231 31.32 15.38 -6.12
CA LEU A 231 32.58 14.70 -6.45
C LEU A 231 33.42 14.31 -5.23
N ASN A 232 32.81 14.24 -4.03
CA ASN A 232 33.41 13.78 -2.79
C ASN A 232 32.93 12.37 -2.44
N ASP A 233 33.82 11.40 -2.52
CA ASP A 233 33.49 9.98 -2.36
C ASP A 233 33.34 9.50 -0.92
N THR A 234 33.66 10.36 0.05
CA THR A 234 33.59 10.02 1.48
C THR A 234 32.21 9.48 1.84
N TYR A 235 31.16 10.18 1.38
CA TYR A 235 29.78 9.84 1.66
C TYR A 235 29.45 8.41 1.19
N ARG A 236 29.74 8.09 -0.08
CA ARG A 236 29.53 6.75 -0.65
C ARG A 236 30.36 5.70 0.08
N GLN A 237 31.66 5.92 0.30
CA GLN A 237 32.52 4.90 0.88
C GLN A 237 32.12 4.52 2.30
N VAL A 238 31.73 5.50 3.12
CA VAL A 238 31.29 5.26 4.50
C VAL A 238 29.94 4.53 4.52
N THR A 239 28.96 4.98 3.73
CA THR A 239 27.61 4.39 3.77
C THR A 239 27.51 3.06 3.03
N GLU A 240 28.27 2.84 1.94
CA GLU A 240 28.38 1.52 1.31
C GLU A 240 29.08 0.52 2.23
N PHE A 241 30.09 0.94 3.00
CA PHE A 241 30.68 0.06 4.02
C PHE A 241 29.61 -0.40 5.02
N ALA A 242 28.78 0.51 5.52
CA ALA A 242 27.68 0.18 6.43
C ALA A 242 26.63 -0.73 5.76
N PHE A 243 26.21 -0.44 4.52
CA PHE A 243 25.28 -1.27 3.76
C PHE A 243 25.82 -2.72 3.60
N ASN A 244 27.08 -2.87 3.17
CA ASN A 244 27.74 -4.17 3.03
C ASN A 244 27.82 -4.89 4.37
N ARG A 245 28.14 -4.14 5.44
CA ARG A 245 28.27 -4.69 6.78
C ARG A 245 26.93 -5.18 7.34
N THR A 246 25.84 -4.46 7.08
CA THR A 246 24.49 -4.93 7.36
C THR A 246 24.18 -6.17 6.55
N TRP A 247 24.47 -6.18 5.25
CA TRP A 247 24.25 -7.37 4.42
C TRP A 247 25.00 -8.62 4.92
N ASP A 248 26.19 -8.45 5.49
CA ASP A 248 26.95 -9.54 6.12
C ASP A 248 26.29 -10.15 7.38
N LEU A 249 25.29 -9.50 7.97
CA LEU A 249 24.54 -10.01 9.13
C LEU A 249 23.44 -11.01 8.77
N ARG A 250 23.17 -11.20 7.48
CA ARG A 250 22.19 -12.19 7.03
C ARG A 250 22.55 -13.60 7.51
N SER A 251 21.53 -14.39 7.77
CA SER A 251 21.67 -15.80 8.15
C SER A 251 22.15 -16.67 6.98
N ASP A 252 22.41 -17.95 7.24
CA ASP A 252 22.70 -18.94 6.19
C ASP A 252 21.51 -19.13 5.22
N LEU A 253 20.30 -18.66 5.59
CA LEU A 253 19.12 -18.61 4.73
C LEU A 253 19.05 -17.34 3.87
N ASN A 254 20.06 -16.47 3.96
CA ASN A 254 20.09 -15.12 3.37
C ASN A 254 18.98 -14.18 3.88
N LEU A 255 18.40 -14.47 5.04
CA LEU A 255 17.43 -13.58 5.70
C LEU A 255 18.17 -12.63 6.63
N LEU A 256 17.80 -11.35 6.60
CA LEU A 256 18.45 -10.30 7.39
C LEU A 256 17.62 -9.99 8.66
N PRO A 257 18.23 -9.92 9.85
CA PRO A 257 17.50 -9.56 11.06
C PRO A 257 17.07 -8.09 11.04
N MET A 258 15.89 -7.80 11.60
CA MET A 258 15.31 -6.46 11.66
C MET A 258 16.18 -5.48 12.47
N SER A 259 16.80 -5.90 13.57
CA SER A 259 17.61 -4.99 14.40
C SER A 259 18.79 -5.64 15.10
N PHE A 260 19.84 -4.84 15.32
CA PHE A 260 21.12 -5.25 15.87
C PHE A 260 21.88 -4.05 16.48
N SER A 261 22.86 -4.35 17.32
CA SER A 261 23.71 -3.31 17.90
C SER A 261 24.71 -2.76 16.88
N PRO A 262 24.87 -1.43 16.77
CA PRO A 262 25.93 -0.84 15.97
C PRO A 262 27.32 -1.01 16.61
N TYR A 263 27.42 -1.41 17.88
CA TYR A 263 28.70 -1.51 18.59
C TYR A 263 29.37 -2.88 18.51
N ASP A 264 28.59 -3.95 18.51
CA ASP A 264 29.10 -5.33 18.55
C ASP A 264 28.34 -6.31 17.64
N THR A 265 27.36 -5.83 16.87
CA THR A 265 26.51 -6.62 15.97
C THR A 265 25.61 -7.66 16.66
N MET A 266 25.38 -7.56 17.98
CA MET A 266 24.41 -8.39 18.68
C MET A 266 23.01 -8.18 18.10
N VAL A 267 22.35 -9.25 17.66
CA VAL A 267 20.99 -9.21 17.11
C VAL A 267 19.99 -9.01 18.25
N PHE A 268 19.13 -7.99 18.14
CA PHE A 268 18.03 -7.73 19.08
C PHE A 268 16.73 -8.36 18.60
N ASN A 269 16.47 -8.31 17.29
CA ASN A 269 15.25 -8.84 16.69
C ASN A 269 15.58 -9.78 15.53
N ASP A 270 15.50 -11.10 15.81
CA ASP A 270 15.76 -12.20 14.85
C ASP A 270 14.56 -12.47 13.90
N ILE A 271 13.90 -11.41 13.43
CA ILE A 271 12.78 -11.48 12.50
C ILE A 271 13.21 -10.87 11.17
N SER A 272 12.75 -11.46 10.08
CA SER A 272 12.86 -10.95 8.71
C SER A 272 11.48 -10.93 8.07
N GLY A 273 11.27 -10.00 7.15
CA GLY A 273 10.03 -9.84 6.41
C GLY A 273 10.18 -8.70 5.40
N THR A 274 9.06 -8.11 4.98
CA THR A 274 9.04 -6.94 4.08
C THR A 274 8.48 -5.70 4.77
N GLY A 275 8.29 -5.73 6.09
CA GLY A 275 7.68 -4.64 6.85
C GLY A 275 8.69 -3.69 7.48
N ALA A 276 8.21 -2.93 8.46
CA ALA A 276 8.99 -1.94 9.19
C ALA A 276 10.31 -2.52 9.72
N SER A 277 11.36 -1.69 9.76
CA SER A 277 12.73 -2.00 10.24
C SER A 277 13.64 -2.66 9.19
N ILE A 278 13.11 -3.14 8.08
CA ILE A 278 13.90 -3.78 7.02
C ILE A 278 13.46 -3.36 5.61
N ASP A 279 12.20 -2.99 5.41
CA ASP A 279 11.62 -2.40 4.20
C ASP A 279 12.62 -1.77 3.20
N SER A 280 13.14 -0.60 3.54
CA SER A 280 13.93 0.25 2.65
C SER A 280 15.34 -0.26 2.41
N PHE A 281 15.80 -1.32 3.12
CA PHE A 281 17.01 -2.07 2.73
C PHE A 281 16.83 -2.65 1.31
N TYR A 282 15.67 -3.28 1.07
CA TYR A 282 15.38 -3.87 -0.23
C TYR A 282 15.18 -2.82 -1.32
N GLU A 283 14.55 -1.69 -0.96
CA GLU A 283 14.43 -0.55 -1.86
C GLU A 283 15.80 -0.06 -2.28
N THR A 284 16.68 0.14 -1.31
CA THR A 284 18.05 0.63 -1.54
C THR A 284 18.86 -0.30 -2.43
N ALA A 285 18.68 -1.62 -2.29
CA ALA A 285 19.29 -2.60 -3.19
C ALA A 285 18.74 -2.46 -4.62
N LEU A 286 17.42 -2.58 -4.83
CA LEU A 286 16.85 -2.56 -6.18
C LEU A 286 16.93 -1.18 -6.82
N LYS A 287 16.40 -0.14 -6.16
CA LYS A 287 16.38 1.25 -6.64
C LYS A 287 17.81 1.78 -6.83
N GLY A 288 18.74 1.40 -5.94
CA GLY A 288 20.17 1.71 -6.08
C GLY A 288 20.83 1.06 -7.30
N SER A 289 20.51 -0.22 -7.58
CA SER A 289 21.02 -0.89 -8.78
C SER A 289 20.61 -0.20 -10.07
N ILE A 290 19.38 0.34 -10.12
CA ILE A 290 18.83 1.05 -11.27
C ILE A 290 19.46 2.44 -11.41
N LEU A 291 19.41 3.25 -10.34
CA LEU A 291 19.88 4.65 -10.41
C LEU A 291 21.39 4.74 -10.65
N PHE A 292 22.16 3.87 -9.99
CA PHE A 292 23.62 3.91 -10.06
C PHE A 292 24.24 2.94 -11.07
N ASP A 293 23.42 2.12 -11.75
CA ASP A 293 23.88 1.09 -12.68
C ASP A 293 24.88 0.14 -12.01
N ASP A 294 24.45 -0.43 -10.88
CA ASP A 294 25.30 -1.22 -9.98
C ASP A 294 24.83 -2.69 -9.89
N PRO A 295 25.56 -3.62 -10.54
CA PRO A 295 25.17 -5.04 -10.55
C PRO A 295 25.33 -5.71 -9.19
N TRP A 296 26.16 -5.17 -8.29
CA TRP A 296 26.31 -5.74 -6.95
C TRP A 296 25.05 -5.52 -6.11
N LEU A 297 24.45 -4.32 -6.19
CA LEU A 297 23.18 -4.02 -5.52
C LEU A 297 22.03 -4.87 -6.09
N TYR A 298 22.02 -5.12 -7.41
CA TYR A 298 21.04 -6.04 -8.01
C TYR A 298 21.21 -7.47 -7.50
N ASN A 299 22.45 -7.95 -7.34
CA ASN A 299 22.71 -9.27 -6.77
C ASN A 299 22.23 -9.37 -5.30
N VAL A 300 22.38 -8.30 -4.51
CA VAL A 300 21.82 -8.25 -3.15
C VAL A 300 20.30 -8.38 -3.20
N TRP A 301 19.63 -7.58 -4.04
CA TRP A 301 18.17 -7.68 -4.26
C TRP A 301 17.76 -9.10 -4.67
N GLU A 302 18.38 -9.67 -5.71
CA GLU A 302 18.05 -11.00 -6.22
C GLU A 302 18.25 -12.09 -5.17
N THR A 303 19.31 -12.00 -4.37
CA THR A 303 19.54 -12.93 -3.26
C THR A 303 18.46 -12.80 -2.19
N SER A 304 18.11 -11.56 -1.82
CA SER A 304 17.07 -11.27 -0.82
C SER A 304 15.69 -11.72 -1.27
N ILE A 305 15.27 -11.41 -2.50
CA ILE A 305 13.93 -11.78 -2.98
C ILE A 305 13.80 -13.30 -3.13
N HIS A 306 14.87 -14.01 -3.50
CA HIS A 306 14.85 -15.48 -3.51
C HIS A 306 14.71 -16.07 -2.10
N ALA A 307 15.35 -15.47 -1.09
CA ALA A 307 15.17 -15.89 0.30
C ALA A 307 13.75 -15.60 0.80
N LEU A 308 13.22 -14.42 0.52
CA LEU A 308 11.83 -14.06 0.86
C LEU A 308 10.83 -14.98 0.15
N ASP A 309 11.04 -15.28 -1.12
CA ASP A 309 10.20 -16.20 -1.89
C ASP A 309 10.22 -17.63 -1.35
N ALA A 310 11.35 -18.08 -0.81
CA ALA A 310 11.49 -19.41 -0.24
C ALA A 310 10.88 -19.54 1.16
N TYR A 311 10.98 -18.51 2.00
CA TYR A 311 10.67 -18.63 3.44
C TYR A 311 9.50 -17.76 3.91
N SER A 312 9.27 -16.61 3.29
CA SER A 312 8.32 -15.59 3.77
C SER A 312 7.07 -15.46 2.89
N LYS A 313 7.16 -15.80 1.60
CA LYS A 313 6.08 -15.62 0.62
C LYS A 313 4.85 -16.45 0.94
N THR A 314 3.70 -15.78 0.93
CA THR A 314 2.37 -16.40 0.88
C THR A 314 1.69 -16.06 -0.45
N ASP A 315 0.43 -16.49 -0.61
CA ASP A 315 -0.36 -16.22 -1.81
C ASP A 315 -0.52 -14.70 -2.06
N TRP A 316 -0.75 -13.91 -1.01
CA TRP A 316 -1.07 -12.47 -1.13
C TRP A 316 -0.21 -11.52 -0.29
N PHE A 317 0.76 -12.00 0.47
CA PHE A 317 1.69 -11.13 1.22
C PHE A 317 3.00 -11.87 1.53
N TYR A 318 3.90 -11.22 2.26
CA TYR A 318 5.11 -11.82 2.82
C TYR A 318 4.96 -11.82 4.34
N SER A 319 5.03 -13.00 4.97
CA SER A 319 4.91 -13.14 6.43
C SER A 319 6.24 -12.84 7.13
N ASN A 320 6.15 -12.46 8.39
CA ASN A 320 7.32 -12.25 9.25
C ASN A 320 7.85 -13.59 9.76
N VAL A 321 9.11 -13.90 9.43
CA VAL A 321 9.76 -15.18 9.69
C VAL A 321 11.04 -15.04 10.51
N GLY A 322 11.39 -16.06 11.30
CA GLY A 322 12.66 -16.07 12.03
C GLY A 322 13.86 -16.27 11.09
N THR A 323 14.94 -15.50 11.24
CA THR A 323 16.02 -15.51 10.22
C THR A 323 16.80 -16.81 10.19
N SER A 324 16.90 -17.49 11.34
CA SER A 324 17.67 -18.73 11.51
C SER A 324 16.96 -19.99 11.01
N HIS A 325 15.61 -19.96 10.89
CA HIS A 325 14.82 -21.15 10.57
C HIS A 325 13.74 -20.93 9.50
N GLY A 326 13.48 -19.69 9.06
CA GLY A 326 12.57 -19.38 7.96
C GLY A 326 11.11 -19.75 8.22
N LYS A 327 10.70 -19.87 9.49
CA LYS A 327 9.30 -20.16 9.86
C LYS A 327 8.62 -18.88 10.31
N THR A 328 7.33 -18.75 10.01
CA THR A 328 6.48 -17.66 10.52
C THR A 328 6.57 -17.58 12.04
N VAL A 329 6.91 -16.39 12.55
CA VAL A 329 7.05 -16.09 13.99
C VAL A 329 6.09 -14.99 14.45
N MET A 330 5.63 -14.15 13.52
CA MET A 330 4.58 -13.16 13.77
C MET A 330 3.42 -13.38 12.81
N LEU A 331 2.20 -13.20 13.32
CA LEU A 331 0.96 -13.42 12.57
C LEU A 331 0.35 -12.13 12.01
N TRP A 332 1.15 -11.05 11.99
CA TRP A 332 0.77 -9.76 11.42
C TRP A 332 1.63 -9.39 10.21
N ILE A 333 1.04 -8.59 9.32
CA ILE A 333 1.74 -7.73 8.36
C ILE A 333 1.43 -6.27 8.71
N ASP A 334 2.37 -5.37 8.43
CA ASP A 334 2.19 -3.94 8.66
C ASP A 334 1.81 -3.17 7.40
N SER A 335 1.26 -1.96 7.59
CA SER A 335 0.86 -1.08 6.50
C SER A 335 2.03 -0.65 5.61
N LEU A 336 3.25 -0.57 6.17
CA LEU A 336 4.45 -0.17 5.43
C LEU A 336 4.76 -1.19 4.35
N SER A 337 4.62 -2.49 4.63
CA SER A 337 4.87 -3.58 3.66
C SER A 337 4.08 -3.47 2.34
N ALA A 338 3.10 -2.56 2.25
CA ALA A 338 2.40 -2.20 1.02
C ALA A 338 3.29 -1.55 -0.05
N PHE A 339 4.56 -1.20 0.23
CA PHE A 339 5.51 -0.67 -0.77
C PHE A 339 6.07 -1.80 -1.66
N PHE A 340 6.16 -3.01 -1.11
CA PHE A 340 6.86 -4.13 -1.71
C PHE A 340 6.29 -4.57 -3.08
N PRO A 341 4.96 -4.55 -3.32
CA PRO A 341 4.41 -4.71 -4.67
C PRO A 341 4.97 -3.71 -5.69
N GLY A 342 5.27 -2.47 -5.30
CA GLY A 342 5.94 -1.48 -6.11
C GLY A 342 7.35 -1.92 -6.53
N LEU A 343 8.15 -2.46 -5.60
CA LEU A 343 9.46 -3.03 -5.93
C LEU A 343 9.36 -4.25 -6.85
N LEU A 344 8.44 -5.18 -6.56
CA LEU A 344 8.19 -6.32 -7.45
C LEU A 344 7.81 -5.86 -8.85
N THR A 345 7.09 -4.75 -8.98
CA THR A 345 6.74 -4.16 -10.27
C THR A 345 7.97 -3.60 -10.98
N LEU A 346 8.85 -2.89 -10.26
CA LEU A 346 10.12 -2.37 -10.80
C LEU A 346 11.05 -3.49 -11.28
N ASP A 347 11.09 -4.62 -10.59
CA ASP A 347 11.86 -5.82 -10.98
C ASP A 347 11.17 -6.65 -12.08
N GLY A 348 9.98 -6.26 -12.54
CA GLY A 348 9.24 -6.95 -13.61
C GLY A 348 8.43 -8.17 -13.16
N ARG A 349 8.30 -8.42 -11.85
CA ARG A 349 7.50 -9.52 -11.25
C ARG A 349 6.01 -9.13 -11.13
N ILE A 350 5.41 -8.70 -12.25
CA ILE A 350 4.09 -8.04 -12.31
C ILE A 350 2.96 -8.88 -11.71
N GLU A 351 2.86 -10.17 -12.02
CA GLU A 351 1.77 -11.02 -11.51
C GLU A 351 1.84 -11.18 -9.99
N ASN A 352 3.06 -11.33 -9.46
CA ASN A 352 3.27 -11.41 -8.02
C ASN A 352 2.92 -10.07 -7.35
N ALA A 353 3.41 -8.96 -7.91
CA ALA A 353 3.07 -7.61 -7.44
C ALA A 353 1.55 -7.39 -7.36
N ALA A 354 0.83 -7.73 -8.43
CA ALA A 354 -0.63 -7.67 -8.51
C ALA A 354 -1.34 -8.44 -7.39
N LYS A 355 -0.96 -9.70 -7.14
CA LYS A 355 -1.53 -10.51 -6.05
C LYS A 355 -1.30 -9.88 -4.68
N LYS A 356 -0.10 -9.34 -4.45
CA LYS A 356 0.30 -8.77 -3.16
C LYS A 356 -0.40 -7.43 -2.90
N HIS A 357 -0.52 -6.61 -3.93
CA HIS A 357 -1.31 -5.36 -3.89
C HIS A 357 -2.79 -5.61 -3.56
N MET A 358 -3.38 -6.69 -4.08
CA MET A 358 -4.79 -7.04 -3.85
C MET A 358 -5.11 -7.20 -2.35
N MET A 359 -4.20 -7.76 -1.55
CA MET A 359 -4.38 -7.85 -0.08
C MET A 359 -4.58 -6.48 0.56
N PHE A 360 -3.72 -5.51 0.22
CA PHE A 360 -3.81 -4.16 0.77
C PHE A 360 -5.05 -3.42 0.26
N SER A 361 -5.51 -3.69 -0.97
CA SER A 361 -6.79 -3.18 -1.45
C SER A 361 -7.99 -3.74 -0.65
N LYS A 362 -7.91 -4.99 -0.20
CA LYS A 362 -8.93 -5.58 0.67
C LYS A 362 -8.89 -4.97 2.06
N LEU A 363 -7.71 -4.80 2.66
CA LEU A 363 -7.54 -4.10 3.94
C LEU A 363 -8.11 -2.66 3.88
N TRP A 364 -7.80 -1.91 2.82
CA TRP A 364 -8.39 -0.59 2.61
C TRP A 364 -9.91 -0.66 2.53
N SER A 365 -10.46 -1.62 1.78
CA SER A 365 -11.91 -1.73 1.61
C SER A 365 -12.65 -2.12 2.89
N THR A 366 -12.03 -2.97 3.70
CA THR A 366 -12.55 -3.36 5.02
C THR A 366 -12.53 -2.17 5.97
N TYR A 367 -11.40 -1.52 6.16
CA TYR A 367 -11.19 -0.56 7.26
C TYR A 367 -11.25 0.92 6.86
N GLY A 368 -11.37 1.25 5.56
CA GLY A 368 -11.35 2.63 5.04
C GLY A 368 -9.97 3.32 5.14
N GLY A 369 -8.92 2.54 5.37
CA GLY A 369 -7.52 2.91 5.55
C GLY A 369 -6.77 1.66 6.04
N ILE A 370 -5.50 1.48 5.69
CA ILE A 370 -4.79 0.24 6.04
C ILE A 370 -4.34 0.33 7.52
N PRO A 371 -4.81 -0.56 8.42
CA PRO A 371 -4.34 -0.55 9.80
C PRO A 371 -2.84 -0.78 9.86
N GLU A 372 -2.18 -0.13 10.81
CA GLU A 372 -0.74 -0.18 10.95
C GLU A 372 -0.20 -1.60 11.12
N ARG A 373 -0.91 -2.46 11.87
CA ARG A 373 -0.65 -3.91 11.91
C ARG A 373 -1.95 -4.69 11.91
N TRP A 374 -2.10 -5.59 10.94
CA TRP A 374 -3.23 -6.49 10.81
C TRP A 374 -2.79 -7.95 10.99
N ASN A 375 -3.49 -8.67 11.86
CA ASN A 375 -3.29 -10.09 12.12
C ASN A 375 -4.07 -10.93 11.10
N PHE A 376 -3.36 -11.75 10.33
CA PHE A 376 -3.95 -12.66 9.36
C PHE A 376 -4.47 -13.97 9.98
N ASP A 377 -4.10 -14.26 11.23
CA ASP A 377 -4.63 -15.38 12.01
C ASP A 377 -4.89 -14.94 13.46
N ILE A 378 -6.15 -15.03 13.88
CA ILE A 378 -6.62 -14.65 15.22
C ILE A 378 -7.01 -15.88 16.08
N GLY A 379 -6.63 -17.09 15.65
CA GLY A 379 -6.75 -18.31 16.46
C GLY A 379 -8.16 -18.91 16.54
N VAL A 380 -9.08 -18.54 15.64
CA VAL A 380 -10.48 -19.03 15.64
C VAL A 380 -10.53 -20.56 15.51
N SER A 381 -9.66 -21.17 14.71
CA SER A 381 -9.61 -22.62 14.49
C SER A 381 -9.22 -23.42 15.75
N SER A 382 -8.46 -22.83 16.66
CA SER A 382 -8.03 -23.45 17.93
C SER A 382 -9.15 -23.48 18.98
N ALA A 383 -10.19 -22.65 18.83
CA ALA A 383 -11.35 -22.62 19.71
C ALA A 383 -12.38 -23.71 19.38
N GLU A 384 -12.34 -24.25 18.16
CA GLU A 384 -13.23 -25.33 17.68
C GLU A 384 -12.67 -26.74 17.98
N GLY A 385 -11.35 -26.90 18.10
CA GLY A 385 -10.69 -28.21 18.18
C GLY A 385 -10.35 -28.76 19.58
N GLY A 386 -10.75 -28.12 20.67
CA GLY A 386 -10.28 -28.49 22.02
C GLY A 386 -11.36 -28.61 23.09
N VAL A 387 -12.07 -29.75 23.15
CA VAL A 387 -12.78 -30.18 24.38
C VAL A 387 -12.62 -31.69 24.60
N GLN A 388 -11.63 -32.06 25.41
CA GLN A 388 -11.78 -33.11 26.41
C GLN A 388 -11.14 -32.66 27.73
N SER A 389 -11.79 -31.75 28.45
CA SER A 389 -11.63 -31.70 29.92
C SER A 389 -12.82 -31.03 30.58
N ALA A 390 -13.21 -31.61 31.71
CA ALA A 390 -14.46 -31.41 32.42
C ALA A 390 -14.60 -30.03 33.11
N GLY A 391 -15.85 -29.56 33.18
CA GLY A 391 -16.31 -28.61 34.20
C GLY A 391 -16.50 -27.17 33.71
N LYS A 392 -17.79 -26.78 33.59
CA LYS A 392 -18.35 -25.44 33.32
C LYS A 392 -18.37 -25.00 31.85
N THR A 393 -19.56 -25.15 31.26
CA THR A 393 -19.96 -24.60 29.96
C THR A 393 -19.89 -23.07 29.99
N LYS A 394 -18.78 -22.47 29.55
CA LYS A 394 -18.76 -21.05 29.12
C LYS A 394 -19.67 -20.92 27.89
N SER A 395 -20.49 -19.87 27.83
CA SER A 395 -21.38 -19.67 26.68
C SER A 395 -20.54 -19.46 25.41
N VAL A 396 -21.10 -19.78 24.24
CA VAL A 396 -20.43 -19.55 22.94
C VAL A 396 -20.04 -18.07 22.80
N MET A 397 -20.84 -17.14 23.33
CA MET A 397 -20.54 -15.71 23.36
C MET A 397 -19.31 -15.34 24.21
N ASP A 398 -19.06 -16.06 25.31
CA ASP A 398 -17.86 -15.85 26.14
C ASP A 398 -16.58 -16.35 25.43
N LYS A 399 -16.71 -17.26 24.45
CA LYS A 399 -15.60 -17.72 23.59
C LYS A 399 -15.26 -16.70 22.50
N TYR A 400 -16.26 -16.06 21.91
CA TYR A 400 -16.06 -15.00 20.90
C TYR A 400 -15.56 -13.68 21.50
N ALA A 401 -15.94 -13.35 22.74
CA ALA A 401 -15.42 -12.18 23.46
C ALA A 401 -13.94 -12.32 23.89
N ALA A 402 -13.39 -13.54 23.84
CA ALA A 402 -11.99 -13.83 24.17
C ALA A 402 -11.07 -13.88 22.93
N ILE A 403 -11.60 -13.64 21.73
CA ILE A 403 -10.80 -13.59 20.50
C ILE A 403 -9.99 -12.28 20.52
N PRO A 404 -8.65 -12.35 20.37
CA PRO A 404 -7.81 -11.16 20.27
C PRO A 404 -8.28 -10.23 19.15
N SER A 405 -8.10 -8.90 19.34
CA SER A 405 -8.32 -7.93 18.27
C SER A 405 -7.57 -8.36 17.00
N PRO A 406 -8.19 -8.31 15.81
CA PRO A 406 -7.48 -8.58 14.56
C PRO A 406 -6.43 -7.50 14.24
N LEU A 407 -6.35 -6.43 15.04
CA LEU A 407 -5.39 -5.35 14.87
C LEU A 407 -4.51 -5.26 16.12
N ASP A 408 -3.19 -5.37 15.92
CA ASP A 408 -2.18 -5.13 16.95
C ASP A 408 -1.90 -3.62 17.09
N LEU A 409 -1.93 -2.90 15.97
CA LEU A 409 -1.80 -1.45 15.90
C LEU A 409 -2.89 -0.93 14.95
N GLU A 410 -3.89 -0.29 15.53
CA GLU A 410 -5.14 0.08 14.85
C GLU A 410 -5.12 1.42 14.11
N TRP A 411 -4.04 2.19 14.17
CA TRP A 411 -4.00 3.52 13.56
C TRP A 411 -3.69 3.46 12.07
N TYR A 412 -4.02 4.53 11.33
CA TYR A 412 -3.65 4.72 9.93
C TYR A 412 -3.28 6.20 9.72
N PRO A 413 -1.99 6.55 9.62
CA PRO A 413 -1.53 7.94 9.60
C PRO A 413 -1.42 8.52 8.18
N LEU A 414 -2.19 7.97 7.21
CA LEU A 414 -2.15 8.34 5.79
C LEU A 414 -0.88 7.89 5.03
N ARG A 415 -0.37 6.72 5.43
CA ARG A 415 0.72 5.93 4.82
C ARG A 415 0.71 5.94 3.28
N PRO A 416 1.83 6.28 2.60
CA PRO A 416 1.90 6.39 1.14
C PRO A 416 2.07 5.06 0.39
N GLU A 417 2.52 4.00 1.06
CA GLU A 417 3.12 2.81 0.44
C GLU A 417 2.15 2.06 -0.47
N PHE A 418 0.87 1.99 -0.10
CA PHE A 418 -0.18 1.41 -0.95
C PHE A 418 -0.43 2.24 -2.22
N ILE A 419 -0.36 3.58 -2.11
CA ILE A 419 -0.54 4.50 -3.22
C ILE A 419 0.68 4.45 -4.16
N GLU A 420 1.90 4.34 -3.61
CA GLU A 420 3.14 4.10 -4.37
C GLU A 420 3.01 2.85 -5.24
N SER A 421 2.66 1.71 -4.63
CA SER A 421 2.49 0.45 -5.35
C SER A 421 1.39 0.53 -6.42
N THR A 422 0.29 1.23 -6.12
CA THR A 422 -0.80 1.48 -7.09
C THR A 422 -0.29 2.27 -8.29
N TYR A 423 0.53 3.30 -8.05
CA TYR A 423 1.17 4.10 -9.09
C TYR A 423 2.08 3.23 -9.97
N TYR A 424 3.04 2.48 -9.41
CA TYR A 424 3.94 1.64 -10.20
C TYR A 424 3.20 0.60 -11.03
N LEU A 425 2.24 -0.10 -10.43
CA LEU A 425 1.44 -1.11 -11.12
C LEU A 425 0.64 -0.50 -12.28
N TYR A 426 0.02 0.67 -12.08
CA TYR A 426 -0.64 1.38 -13.18
C TYR A 426 0.35 1.77 -14.27
N ARG A 427 1.52 2.30 -13.92
CA ARG A 427 2.54 2.70 -14.90
C ARG A 427 3.03 1.52 -15.74
N ALA A 428 3.18 0.35 -15.13
CA ALA A 428 3.65 -0.86 -15.80
C ALA A 428 2.57 -1.55 -16.65
N THR A 429 1.32 -1.59 -16.16
CA THR A 429 0.26 -2.42 -16.76
C THR A 429 -0.79 -1.65 -17.54
N LYS A 430 -0.99 -0.37 -17.20
CA LYS A 430 -2.13 0.45 -17.63
C LYS A 430 -3.49 -0.16 -17.30
N ASP A 431 -3.54 -1.09 -16.34
CA ASP A 431 -4.80 -1.70 -15.90
C ASP A 431 -5.66 -0.67 -15.16
N VAL A 432 -6.89 -0.52 -15.62
CA VAL A 432 -7.87 0.44 -15.11
C VAL A 432 -8.24 0.20 -13.64
N TYR A 433 -8.04 -1.01 -13.12
CA TYR A 433 -8.23 -1.32 -11.70
C TYR A 433 -7.44 -0.36 -10.80
N TYR A 434 -6.20 -0.05 -11.15
CA TYR A 434 -5.36 0.82 -10.33
C TYR A 434 -5.82 2.29 -10.35
N LEU A 435 -6.39 2.76 -11.47
CA LEU A 435 -7.03 4.08 -11.53
C LEU A 435 -8.31 4.13 -10.70
N ASN A 436 -9.09 3.05 -10.68
CA ASN A 436 -10.25 2.93 -9.81
C ASN A 436 -9.86 2.97 -8.33
N VAL A 437 -8.79 2.25 -7.95
CA VAL A 437 -8.22 2.32 -6.60
C VAL A 437 -7.80 3.76 -6.27
N ALA A 438 -7.11 4.44 -7.19
CA ALA A 438 -6.70 5.84 -6.98
C ALA A 438 -7.88 6.80 -6.84
N VAL A 439 -8.94 6.68 -7.65
CA VAL A 439 -10.15 7.51 -7.50
C VAL A 439 -10.81 7.27 -6.14
N ARG A 440 -10.84 6.01 -5.69
CA ARG A 440 -11.39 5.69 -4.37
C ARG A 440 -10.58 6.32 -3.24
N ILE A 441 -9.25 6.25 -3.32
CA ILE A 441 -8.35 6.90 -2.37
C ILE A 441 -8.56 8.43 -2.40
N LEU A 442 -8.69 9.04 -3.58
CA LEU A 442 -8.97 10.46 -3.73
C LEU A 442 -10.29 10.87 -3.05
N ASP A 443 -11.34 10.08 -3.24
CA ASP A 443 -12.64 10.30 -2.60
C ASP A 443 -12.54 10.17 -1.07
N ASP A 444 -11.82 9.16 -0.56
CA ASP A 444 -11.58 8.99 0.87
C ASP A 444 -10.73 10.15 1.43
N ILE A 445 -9.66 10.57 0.77
CA ILE A 445 -8.86 11.72 1.23
C ILE A 445 -9.72 12.98 1.29
N THR A 446 -10.54 13.22 0.27
CA THR A 446 -11.39 14.41 0.18
C THR A 446 -12.47 14.44 1.26
N ASN A 447 -13.18 13.32 1.46
CA ASN A 447 -14.40 13.29 2.27
C ASN A 447 -14.18 12.79 3.70
N ARG A 448 -13.14 11.98 3.92
CA ARG A 448 -12.87 11.31 5.20
C ARG A 448 -11.65 11.86 5.91
N PHE A 449 -10.59 12.21 5.20
CA PHE A 449 -9.30 12.59 5.83
C PHE A 449 -8.98 14.07 5.78
N LYS A 450 -9.65 14.86 4.93
CA LYS A 450 -9.53 16.32 4.92
C LYS A 450 -10.06 16.91 6.24
N ALA A 451 -9.22 17.66 6.93
CA ALA A 451 -9.55 18.40 8.15
C ALA A 451 -9.42 19.91 7.93
N LYS A 452 -9.77 20.71 8.95
CA LYS A 452 -9.77 22.17 8.87
C LYS A 452 -8.41 22.75 8.49
N CYS A 453 -7.33 22.21 9.03
CA CYS A 453 -5.98 22.77 8.93
C CYS A 453 -4.97 21.75 8.40
N GLY A 454 -5.40 20.85 7.50
CA GLY A 454 -4.57 19.83 6.88
C GLY A 454 -5.33 18.52 6.70
N PHE A 455 -4.65 17.39 6.90
CA PHE A 455 -5.20 16.04 6.77
C PHE A 455 -5.03 15.25 8.05
N THR A 456 -6.06 14.52 8.44
CA THR A 456 -6.08 13.64 9.61
C THR A 456 -6.11 12.19 9.17
N GLY A 457 -5.33 11.33 9.82
CA GLY A 457 -5.47 9.88 9.73
C GLY A 457 -6.54 9.31 10.67
N PHE A 458 -6.50 8.00 10.90
CA PHE A 458 -7.21 7.36 12.00
C PHE A 458 -6.26 7.11 13.16
N GLN A 459 -6.67 7.48 14.37
CA GLN A 459 -6.06 7.00 15.60
C GLN A 459 -6.49 5.55 15.88
N ASN A 460 -7.71 5.20 15.47
CA ASN A 460 -8.23 3.84 15.55
C ASN A 460 -9.21 3.59 14.39
N VAL A 461 -8.86 2.68 13.47
CA VAL A 461 -9.71 2.35 12.30
C VAL A 461 -10.97 1.60 12.68
N LEU A 462 -11.05 0.95 13.84
CA LEU A 462 -12.26 0.26 14.28
C LEU A 462 -13.34 1.23 14.78
N THR A 463 -12.92 2.28 15.49
CA THR A 463 -13.83 3.31 16.04
C THR A 463 -14.06 4.47 15.06
N GLY A 464 -13.12 4.71 14.16
CA GLY A 464 -13.12 5.87 13.26
C GLY A 464 -12.58 7.15 13.91
N GLU A 465 -11.97 7.03 15.10
CA GLU A 465 -11.34 8.13 15.82
C GLU A 465 -10.23 8.76 14.98
N LYS A 466 -10.23 10.08 14.90
CA LYS A 466 -9.32 10.86 14.05
C LYS A 466 -8.04 11.24 14.79
N GLN A 467 -6.91 11.15 14.08
CA GLN A 467 -5.60 11.53 14.62
C GLN A 467 -5.31 13.01 14.36
N ASP A 468 -4.93 13.77 15.41
CA ASP A 468 -4.55 15.19 15.27
C ASP A 468 -3.05 15.36 14.97
N ARG A 469 -2.59 14.72 13.88
CA ARG A 469 -1.25 14.87 13.31
C ARG A 469 -1.32 14.72 11.79
N MET A 470 -0.62 15.59 11.06
CA MET A 470 -0.34 15.44 9.64
C MET A 470 1.16 15.26 9.48
N GLU A 471 1.58 14.04 9.18
CA GLU A 471 2.97 13.70 8.88
C GLU A 471 3.41 14.41 7.59
N SER A 472 4.71 14.71 7.46
CA SER A 472 5.22 15.43 6.28
C SER A 472 5.03 14.64 4.97
N PHE A 473 5.14 13.31 5.03
CA PHE A 473 4.95 12.41 3.89
C PHE A 473 3.55 12.46 3.27
N VAL A 474 2.54 13.00 3.96
CA VAL A 474 1.21 13.19 3.35
C VAL A 474 1.32 14.11 2.12
N LEU A 475 2.11 15.18 2.24
CA LEU A 475 2.38 16.13 1.15
C LEU A 475 3.58 15.70 0.30
N GLY A 476 4.59 15.10 0.94
CA GLY A 476 5.79 14.60 0.28
C GLY A 476 5.53 13.40 -0.64
N GLU A 477 4.59 12.52 -0.30
CA GLU A 477 4.48 11.20 -0.93
C GLU A 477 3.05 10.87 -1.33
N THR A 478 2.13 10.78 -0.38
CA THR A 478 0.75 10.29 -0.61
C THR A 478 0.06 11.08 -1.72
N LEU A 479 0.06 12.41 -1.62
CA LEU A 479 -0.53 13.26 -2.66
C LEU A 479 0.33 13.36 -3.93
N LYS A 480 1.66 13.13 -3.85
CA LYS A 480 2.54 13.14 -5.02
C LYS A 480 2.27 11.93 -5.92
N TYR A 481 2.25 10.72 -5.37
CA TYR A 481 1.94 9.51 -6.15
C TYR A 481 0.50 9.55 -6.68
N LEU A 482 -0.44 10.06 -5.88
CA LEU A 482 -1.83 10.23 -6.32
C LEU A 482 -1.97 11.29 -7.42
N TYR A 483 -1.15 12.33 -7.43
CA TYR A 483 -1.14 13.29 -8.54
C TYR A 483 -0.56 12.65 -9.80
N LEU A 484 0.57 11.95 -9.66
CA LEU A 484 1.29 11.32 -10.78
C LEU A 484 0.47 10.23 -11.46
N ILE A 485 -0.32 9.44 -10.72
CA ILE A 485 -1.13 8.39 -11.36
C ILE A 485 -2.17 8.97 -12.33
N PHE A 486 -2.68 10.18 -12.07
CA PHE A 486 -3.62 10.88 -12.95
C PHE A 486 -2.94 11.81 -13.99
N ASP A 487 -1.68 12.21 -13.77
CA ASP A 487 -0.93 13.08 -14.70
C ASP A 487 -0.10 12.29 -15.69
N GLU A 488 -0.73 11.64 -16.68
CA GLU A 488 0.00 10.78 -17.62
C GLU A 488 1.10 11.49 -18.42
N GLU A 489 0.95 12.80 -18.62
CA GLU A 489 1.87 13.67 -19.36
C GLU A 489 2.91 14.37 -18.45
N ASN A 490 3.02 13.96 -17.18
CA ASN A 490 4.04 14.49 -16.27
C ASN A 490 5.45 14.30 -16.84
N GLU A 491 6.37 15.23 -16.53
CA GLU A 491 7.74 15.15 -17.03
C GLU A 491 8.43 13.86 -16.60
N LEU A 492 8.19 13.39 -15.36
CA LEU A 492 8.77 12.15 -14.84
C LEU A 492 8.36 10.90 -15.62
N HIS A 493 7.22 10.92 -16.33
CA HIS A 493 6.76 9.76 -17.10
C HIS A 493 7.42 9.61 -18.47
N ASN A 494 8.19 10.61 -18.90
CA ASN A 494 8.86 10.56 -20.18
C ASN A 494 10.09 9.64 -20.10
N LYS A 495 10.26 8.75 -21.10
CA LYS A 495 11.38 7.80 -21.22
C LYS A 495 12.77 8.46 -21.18
N LEU A 496 12.86 9.77 -21.39
CA LEU A 496 14.09 10.54 -21.27
C LEU A 496 14.54 10.77 -19.81
N TRP A 497 13.69 10.48 -18.83
CA TRP A 497 14.01 10.56 -17.41
C TRP A 497 14.30 9.17 -16.87
N ASN A 498 15.59 8.82 -16.81
CA ASN A 498 16.08 7.70 -16.00
C ASN A 498 16.06 8.13 -14.52
N HIS A 499 14.86 8.28 -13.97
CA HIS A 499 14.63 8.67 -12.59
C HIS A 499 14.21 7.48 -11.75
N VAL A 500 14.50 7.56 -10.46
CA VAL A 500 14.06 6.63 -9.43
C VAL A 500 13.61 7.45 -8.23
N PHE A 501 12.49 7.10 -7.62
CA PHE A 501 12.04 7.72 -6.37
C PHE A 501 12.84 7.15 -5.20
N SER A 502 13.29 7.98 -4.26
CA SER A 502 13.75 7.50 -2.95
C SER A 502 12.62 6.80 -2.17
N THR A 503 12.93 6.26 -1.00
CA THR A 503 11.92 5.72 -0.06
C THR A 503 10.95 6.80 0.44
N GLU A 504 11.36 8.08 0.43
CA GLU A 504 10.51 9.24 0.78
C GLU A 504 9.94 9.95 -0.47
N ALA A 505 9.73 9.19 -1.55
CA ALA A 505 9.23 9.65 -2.84
C ALA A 505 9.98 10.86 -3.46
N HIS A 506 11.24 11.12 -3.13
CA HIS A 506 12.02 12.18 -3.79
C HIS A 506 12.56 11.68 -5.13
N PRO A 507 12.18 12.31 -6.27
CA PRO A 507 12.71 11.89 -7.56
C PRO A 507 14.20 12.21 -7.67
N PHE A 508 15.01 11.20 -7.98
CA PHE A 508 16.42 11.35 -8.29
C PHE A 508 16.69 10.88 -9.71
N TRP A 509 17.55 11.58 -10.42
CA TRP A 509 18.09 11.16 -11.70
C TRP A 509 19.54 11.61 -11.84
N ILE A 510 20.32 10.83 -12.58
CA ILE A 510 21.72 11.13 -12.87
C ILE A 510 21.84 11.26 -14.38
N ASN A 511 22.43 12.35 -14.85
CA ASN A 511 22.76 12.50 -16.27
C ASN A 511 24.15 11.92 -16.58
N ASP A 512 24.36 11.50 -17.83
CA ASP A 512 25.62 10.88 -18.26
C ASP A 512 26.83 11.78 -18.02
N LYS A 513 26.64 13.10 -18.12
CA LYS A 513 27.71 14.07 -17.85
C LYS A 513 28.19 13.98 -16.40
N LEU A 514 27.29 13.95 -15.44
CA LEU A 514 27.60 13.82 -14.01
C LEU A 514 28.26 12.47 -13.72
N LYS A 515 27.68 11.37 -14.24
CA LYS A 515 28.25 10.01 -14.10
C LYS A 515 29.68 9.96 -14.63
N ASN A 516 29.91 10.46 -15.85
CA ASN A 516 31.24 10.51 -16.46
C ASN A 516 32.22 11.42 -15.70
N GLN A 517 31.77 12.58 -15.22
CA GLN A 517 32.61 13.48 -14.42
C GLN A 517 33.05 12.83 -13.12
N TYR A 518 32.12 12.18 -12.42
CA TYR A 518 32.39 11.45 -11.19
C TYR A 518 33.36 10.28 -11.42
N GLU A 519 33.13 9.44 -12.43
CA GLU A 519 34.02 8.31 -12.75
C GLU A 519 35.42 8.77 -13.21
N LEU A 520 35.51 9.83 -14.02
CA LEU A 520 36.80 10.43 -14.39
C LEU A 520 37.54 10.96 -13.16
N HIS A 521 36.84 11.64 -12.26
CA HIS A 521 37.41 12.15 -11.02
C HIS A 521 37.90 11.02 -10.10
N LYS A 522 37.11 9.94 -9.98
CA LYS A 522 37.46 8.72 -9.25
C LYS A 522 38.67 7.98 -9.83
N ARG A 523 38.79 7.89 -11.15
CA ARG A 523 39.96 7.30 -11.82
C ARG A 523 41.21 8.16 -11.65
N LYS A 524 41.10 9.48 -11.82
CA LYS A 524 42.23 10.42 -11.67
C LYS A 524 42.81 10.41 -10.27
N THR A 525 41.96 10.25 -9.26
CA THR A 525 42.38 10.09 -7.86
C THR A 525 42.84 8.66 -7.52
N ARG A 526 42.91 7.73 -8.50
CA ARG A 526 43.21 6.29 -8.32
C ARG A 526 42.31 5.60 -7.29
N GLY A 527 41.05 6.02 -7.17
CA GLY A 527 40.16 5.57 -6.09
C GLY A 527 40.57 6.07 -4.70
N ARG A 528 41.67 6.82 -4.57
CA ARG A 528 42.05 7.57 -3.35
C ARG A 528 41.30 8.90 -3.28
N LEU A 529 40.00 8.89 -3.60
CA LEU A 529 39.17 10.03 -3.24
C LEU A 529 39.32 10.28 -1.74
N HIS A 530 39.21 11.55 -1.39
CA HIS A 530 39.51 12.13 -0.09
C HIS A 530 38.51 11.66 0.99
N VAL A 531 38.33 10.35 1.20
CA VAL A 531 37.84 9.84 2.48
C VAL A 531 38.74 10.48 3.51
N SER A 532 38.15 11.26 4.40
CA SER A 532 38.93 11.93 5.42
C SER A 532 39.83 10.88 6.08
N GLU A 533 41.10 11.23 6.35
CA GLU A 533 42.03 10.27 6.96
C GLU A 533 41.45 9.67 8.25
N MET A 534 40.59 10.45 8.95
CA MET A 534 39.74 9.99 10.04
C MET A 534 38.87 8.78 9.66
N TYR A 535 38.04 8.87 8.61
CA TYR A 535 37.18 7.75 8.19
C TYR A 535 37.97 6.60 7.58
N LYS A 536 39.08 6.85 6.87
CA LYS A 536 39.94 5.76 6.38
C LYS A 536 40.47 4.92 7.54
N PHE A 537 41.08 5.59 8.51
CA PHE A 537 41.61 4.94 9.71
C PHE A 537 40.51 4.19 10.46
N HIS A 538 39.36 4.84 10.63
CA HIS A 538 38.22 4.26 11.35
C HIS A 538 37.66 3.01 10.67
N LEU A 539 37.40 3.07 9.36
CA LEU A 539 36.89 1.93 8.59
C LEU A 539 37.90 0.77 8.55
N MET A 540 39.21 1.05 8.45
CA MET A 540 40.26 0.03 8.56
C MET A 540 40.25 -0.65 9.93
N LYS A 541 40.10 0.15 11.01
CA LYS A 541 40.00 -0.38 12.38
C LYS A 541 38.73 -1.23 12.54
N ALA A 542 37.59 -0.76 12.05
CA ALA A 542 36.32 -1.48 12.10
C ALA A 542 36.40 -2.84 11.38
N ALA A 543 37.02 -2.87 10.19
CA ALA A 543 37.26 -4.10 9.45
C ALA A 543 38.14 -5.09 10.24
N TYR A 544 39.14 -4.61 10.98
CA TYR A 544 40.02 -5.46 11.79
C TYR A 544 39.32 -6.05 13.02
N THR A 545 38.52 -5.26 13.75
CA THR A 545 37.79 -5.70 14.95
C THR A 545 36.94 -6.95 14.69
N MET A 546 36.33 -7.04 13.51
CA MET A 546 35.51 -8.19 13.14
C MET A 546 36.31 -9.45 12.75
N MET A 547 37.52 -9.30 12.22
CA MET A 547 38.38 -10.45 11.92
C MET A 547 38.81 -11.19 13.19
N GLY A 548 38.95 -10.49 14.32
CA GLY A 548 39.25 -11.08 15.62
C GLY A 548 38.06 -11.80 16.29
N SER A 549 36.82 -11.48 15.90
CA SER A 549 35.58 -12.09 16.44
C SER A 549 35.21 -13.42 15.75
N LYS A 550 35.71 -13.67 14.53
CA LYS A 550 35.49 -14.94 13.83
C LYS A 550 36.40 -16.06 14.39
N GLY A 551 35.99 -16.64 15.52
CA GLY A 551 36.43 -17.99 15.89
C GLY A 551 36.11 -18.98 14.77
N LYS A 552 37.14 -19.66 14.25
CA LYS A 552 37.16 -20.76 13.26
C LYS A 552 35.77 -21.26 12.79
N LYS A 553 35.16 -20.60 11.81
CA LYS A 553 34.33 -21.30 10.81
C LYS A 553 35.26 -21.67 9.66
N ASN A 554 35.52 -22.97 9.49
CA ASN A 554 36.23 -23.52 8.34
C ASN A 554 35.38 -23.28 7.08
N SER A 555 35.51 -22.10 6.45
CA SER A 555 35.05 -21.91 5.08
C SER A 555 36.21 -22.22 4.13
N LYS A 556 36.33 -23.48 3.73
CA LYS A 556 36.78 -23.74 2.37
C LYS A 556 35.58 -23.48 1.47
N SER A 557 35.32 -22.21 1.13
CA SER A 557 34.53 -21.90 -0.05
C SER A 557 35.47 -22.12 -1.24
N SER A 558 35.39 -23.29 -1.85
CA SER A 558 35.95 -23.48 -3.18
C SER A 558 35.23 -22.51 -4.10
N SER A 559 35.94 -21.49 -4.57
CA SER A 559 35.57 -20.72 -5.74
C SER A 559 35.54 -21.66 -6.94
N SER A 560 34.41 -22.31 -7.17
CA SER A 560 34.06 -22.83 -8.48
C SER A 560 33.08 -21.85 -9.09
N SER A 561 33.63 -20.87 -9.79
CA SER A 561 32.94 -20.10 -10.81
C SER A 561 32.47 -21.06 -11.90
N VAL A 562 31.30 -21.66 -11.68
CA VAL A 562 30.50 -22.25 -12.74
C VAL A 562 29.49 -21.17 -13.10
N ILE A 563 29.86 -20.36 -14.09
CA ILE A 563 28.90 -19.58 -14.86
C ILE A 563 28.13 -20.62 -15.67
N PRO A 564 26.83 -20.85 -15.46
CA PRO A 564 26.06 -21.56 -16.45
C PRO A 564 25.97 -20.63 -17.66
N GLU A 565 26.64 -20.98 -18.76
CA GLU A 565 26.31 -20.42 -20.07
C GLU A 565 24.84 -20.78 -20.35
N LEU A 566 23.94 -19.83 -20.06
CA LEU A 566 22.57 -19.90 -20.57
C LEU A 566 22.62 -19.59 -22.07
N PRO A 567 22.03 -20.43 -22.94
CA PRO A 567 21.86 -20.07 -24.34
C PRO A 567 20.89 -18.90 -24.42
N LEU A 568 21.40 -17.77 -24.88
CA LEU A 568 20.62 -16.64 -25.40
C LEU A 568 19.86 -17.12 -26.65
N GLN A 569 18.63 -17.61 -26.46
CA GLN A 569 17.61 -17.65 -27.51
C GLN A 569 16.45 -16.76 -27.07
N LEU A 570 16.54 -15.50 -27.45
CA LEU A 570 15.41 -14.56 -27.52
C LEU A 570 14.59 -14.92 -28.77
N GLU A 571 13.60 -15.79 -28.60
CA GLU A 571 12.49 -16.03 -29.54
C GLU A 571 11.20 -16.00 -28.68
N GLY A 572 10.15 -15.23 -28.95
CA GLY A 572 9.88 -14.25 -29.98
C GLY A 572 8.96 -13.17 -29.42
N GLN A 573 8.92 -12.05 -30.14
CA GLN A 573 8.10 -10.89 -29.88
C GLN A 573 6.61 -11.28 -29.83
N CYS A 574 5.90 -10.86 -28.78
CA CYS A 574 4.45 -10.77 -28.87
C CYS A 574 4.10 -9.67 -29.87
N ASP A 575 3.60 -10.06 -31.03
CA ASP A 575 2.99 -9.14 -31.97
C ASP A 575 1.78 -8.47 -31.31
N PHE A 576 1.91 -7.16 -31.09
CA PHE A 576 0.82 -6.33 -30.60
C PHE A 576 -0.18 -6.18 -31.74
N VAL A 577 -1.20 -7.04 -31.76
CA VAL A 577 -2.34 -6.89 -32.67
C VAL A 577 -3.10 -5.64 -32.25
N GLY A 578 -2.94 -4.56 -33.02
CA GLY A 578 -3.74 -3.37 -32.88
C GLY A 578 -5.22 -3.71 -33.10
N GLN A 579 -6.02 -3.54 -32.05
CA GLN A 579 -7.47 -3.39 -32.15
C GLN A 579 -7.93 -2.15 -31.38
N MET A 580 -8.93 -1.50 -31.95
CA MET A 580 -9.43 -0.16 -31.61
C MET A 580 -9.76 0.04 -30.12
N ASN A 581 -9.24 1.12 -29.53
CA ASN A 581 -9.78 1.99 -28.45
C ASN A 581 -10.83 1.45 -27.43
N THR A 582 -10.75 0.18 -27.02
CA THR A 582 -11.50 -0.37 -25.86
C THR A 582 -10.58 -0.90 -24.76
N ALA A 583 -9.25 -0.85 -24.95
CA ALA A 583 -8.25 -1.40 -24.01
C ALA A 583 -8.35 -0.84 -22.58
N PHE A 584 -8.87 0.39 -22.39
CA PHE A 584 -9.09 0.98 -21.07
C PHE A 584 -10.21 0.32 -20.25
N GLN A 585 -11.04 -0.52 -20.86
CA GLN A 585 -12.17 -1.18 -20.16
C GLN A 585 -11.82 -2.59 -19.67
N GLU A 586 -10.61 -3.07 -19.94
CA GLU A 586 -10.17 -4.43 -19.65
C GLU A 586 -9.21 -4.45 -18.46
N SER A 587 -9.55 -5.23 -17.42
CA SER A 587 -8.72 -5.41 -16.23
C SER A 587 -8.39 -6.87 -16.03
N ASN A 588 -7.10 -7.17 -15.89
CA ASN A 588 -6.60 -8.51 -15.61
C ASN A 588 -6.88 -8.90 -14.15
N ILE A 589 -6.79 -7.93 -13.23
CA ILE A 589 -7.08 -8.14 -11.80
C ILE A 589 -8.53 -8.57 -11.59
N LEU A 590 -9.46 -7.86 -12.21
CA LEU A 590 -10.89 -8.14 -12.03
C LEU A 590 -11.30 -9.45 -12.68
N SER A 591 -10.54 -9.96 -13.65
CA SER A 591 -10.80 -11.25 -14.30
C SER A 591 -10.23 -12.47 -13.57
N ARG A 592 -9.64 -12.31 -12.38
CA ARG A 592 -9.02 -13.43 -11.67
C ARG A 592 -10.05 -14.34 -10.99
N ASP A 593 -9.79 -15.64 -11.02
CA ASP A 593 -10.62 -16.65 -10.37
C ASP A 593 -10.56 -16.60 -8.83
N ASP A 594 -9.49 -16.04 -8.28
CA ASP A 594 -9.19 -15.95 -6.84
C ASP A 594 -9.53 -14.58 -6.22
N LEU A 595 -10.22 -13.70 -6.97
CA LEU A 595 -10.51 -12.31 -6.57
C LEU A 595 -11.19 -12.17 -5.19
N PHE A 596 -12.01 -13.15 -4.81
CA PHE A 596 -12.75 -13.18 -3.54
C PHE A 596 -12.18 -14.18 -2.52
N GLU A 597 -11.07 -14.84 -2.85
CA GLU A 597 -10.48 -15.85 -1.97
C GLU A 597 -9.90 -15.23 -0.69
N ILE A 598 -9.38 -14.01 -0.77
CA ILE A 598 -8.89 -13.25 0.39
C ILE A 598 -10.01 -13.04 1.42
N ASP A 599 -11.19 -12.58 0.98
CA ASP A 599 -12.33 -12.34 1.85
C ASP A 599 -12.78 -13.63 2.52
N PHE A 600 -12.74 -14.74 1.79
CA PHE A 600 -13.08 -16.05 2.34
C PHE A 600 -12.04 -16.54 3.34
N ARG A 601 -10.75 -16.53 3.00
CA ARG A 601 -9.70 -17.13 3.83
C ARG A 601 -9.46 -16.34 5.11
N TYR A 602 -9.59 -15.02 5.04
CA TYR A 602 -9.32 -14.12 6.16
C TYR A 602 -10.58 -13.45 6.72
N TRP A 603 -11.77 -13.99 6.43
CA TRP A 603 -13.04 -13.48 6.95
C TRP A 603 -13.07 -13.21 8.47
N PRO A 604 -12.41 -14.01 9.35
CA PRO A 604 -12.50 -13.77 10.78
C PRO A 604 -11.77 -12.50 11.21
N SER A 605 -10.68 -12.13 10.51
CA SER A 605 -9.90 -10.94 10.81
C SER A 605 -10.30 -9.73 9.98
N LEU A 606 -10.85 -9.91 8.76
CA LEU A 606 -11.35 -8.83 7.89
C LEU A 606 -12.74 -8.33 8.30
N GLN A 607 -12.84 -7.79 9.53
CA GLN A 607 -14.11 -7.29 10.06
C GLN A 607 -14.31 -5.80 9.76
N GLN A 608 -15.31 -5.49 8.93
CA GLN A 608 -15.65 -4.10 8.60
C GLN A 608 -16.20 -3.35 9.83
N PRO A 609 -15.63 -2.18 10.19
CA PRO A 609 -16.05 -1.44 11.36
C PRO A 609 -17.42 -0.79 11.17
N LYS A 610 -18.12 -0.54 12.29
CA LYS A 610 -19.52 -0.06 12.27
C LYS A 610 -19.71 1.22 11.47
N TRP A 611 -18.76 2.15 11.55
CA TRP A 611 -18.82 3.43 10.82
C TRP A 611 -18.61 3.27 9.31
N ASN A 612 -18.04 2.13 8.88
CA ASN A 612 -17.77 1.82 7.48
C ASN A 612 -18.78 0.84 6.87
N LYS A 613 -19.83 0.45 7.62
CA LYS A 613 -20.91 -0.44 7.13
C LYS A 613 -21.69 0.24 5.99
N GLY A 614 -21.35 -0.13 4.76
CA GLY A 614 -21.87 0.51 3.54
C GLY A 614 -20.78 0.91 2.54
N TYR A 615 -19.52 0.85 2.96
CA TYR A 615 -18.38 0.93 2.05
C TYR A 615 -18.29 -0.39 1.27
N VAL A 616 -18.67 -0.33 0.00
CA VAL A 616 -18.59 -1.48 -0.91
C VAL A 616 -17.18 -1.58 -1.46
N SER A 617 -16.61 -2.79 -1.41
CA SER A 617 -15.31 -3.09 -2.03
C SER A 617 -15.35 -2.84 -3.53
N LEU A 618 -14.21 -2.45 -4.10
CA LEU A 618 -14.16 -1.93 -5.46
C LEU A 618 -14.71 -2.94 -6.49
N GLU A 619 -14.32 -4.20 -6.36
CA GLU A 619 -14.77 -5.34 -7.18
C GLU A 619 -16.28 -5.64 -7.10
N LEU A 620 -16.94 -5.16 -6.06
CA LEU A 620 -18.39 -5.31 -5.85
C LEU A 620 -19.19 -4.06 -6.28
N THR A 621 -18.53 -3.02 -6.78
CA THR A 621 -19.24 -1.84 -7.27
C THR A 621 -20.04 -2.20 -8.53
N PRO A 622 -21.33 -1.82 -8.64
CA PRO A 622 -22.20 -2.28 -9.73
C PRO A 622 -21.66 -1.97 -11.14
N GLN A 623 -21.01 -0.83 -11.32
CA GLN A 623 -20.44 -0.39 -12.59
C GLN A 623 -19.27 -1.29 -13.02
N LEU A 624 -18.37 -1.59 -12.08
CA LEU A 624 -17.20 -2.44 -12.32
C LEU A 624 -17.61 -3.91 -12.51
N TYR A 625 -18.55 -4.38 -11.70
CA TYR A 625 -19.15 -5.70 -11.83
C TYR A 625 -19.87 -5.88 -13.18
N ASN A 626 -20.55 -4.85 -13.69
CA ASN A 626 -21.21 -4.90 -15.01
C ASN A 626 -20.22 -4.94 -16.18
N LEU A 627 -19.09 -4.23 -16.08
CA LEU A 627 -17.98 -4.34 -17.05
C LEU A 627 -17.39 -5.76 -17.04
N TRP A 628 -17.14 -6.30 -15.86
CA TRP A 628 -16.69 -7.68 -15.66
C TRP A 628 -17.67 -8.71 -16.26
N LYS A 629 -18.97 -8.55 -15.99
CA LYS A 629 -20.05 -9.43 -16.47
C LYS A 629 -20.33 -9.29 -17.98
N GLY A 630 -20.06 -8.12 -18.57
CA GLY A 630 -20.40 -7.78 -19.96
C GLY A 630 -19.54 -8.44 -21.04
N ARG A 631 -18.39 -9.03 -20.68
CA ARG A 631 -17.42 -9.66 -21.60
C ARG A 631 -17.97 -10.84 -22.41
N GLY A 632 -19.11 -11.44 -22.02
CA GLY A 632 -19.76 -12.49 -22.80
C GLY A 632 -20.32 -12.05 -24.17
N LYS A 633 -20.32 -10.75 -24.50
CA LYS A 633 -20.90 -10.21 -25.74
C LYS A 633 -19.89 -9.78 -26.81
N LEU A 634 -18.60 -9.65 -26.49
CA LEU A 634 -17.55 -9.38 -27.48
C LEU A 634 -16.94 -10.72 -27.88
N GLY A 635 -17.33 -11.20 -29.06
CA GLY A 635 -17.03 -12.54 -29.53
C GLY A 635 -15.53 -12.83 -29.65
N ASN A 636 -14.99 -13.59 -28.70
CA ASN A 636 -14.28 -14.85 -28.95
C ASN A 636 -13.70 -15.41 -27.63
N GLN A 637 -14.17 -16.62 -27.27
CA GLN A 637 -13.45 -17.65 -26.51
C GLN A 637 -12.74 -17.36 -25.18
N HIS A 638 -13.19 -16.38 -24.39
CA HIS A 638 -13.02 -16.46 -22.94
C HIS A 638 -14.38 -16.71 -22.30
N LYS A 639 -14.78 -17.99 -22.27
CA LYS A 639 -15.81 -18.46 -21.33
C LYS A 639 -15.24 -18.25 -19.94
N CYS A 640 -15.43 -17.06 -19.37
CA CYS A 640 -15.25 -16.85 -17.95
C CYS A 640 -16.22 -17.79 -17.24
N ALA A 641 -15.68 -18.90 -16.75
CA ALA A 641 -16.37 -19.68 -15.74
C ALA A 641 -16.60 -18.73 -14.56
N VAL A 642 -17.78 -18.83 -13.93
CA VAL A 642 -17.99 -18.24 -12.61
C VAL A 642 -16.81 -18.70 -11.74
N PRO A 643 -16.12 -17.79 -11.01
CA PRO A 643 -14.96 -18.16 -10.23
C PRO A 643 -15.32 -19.33 -9.31
N LYS A 644 -14.42 -20.32 -9.21
CA LYS A 644 -14.61 -21.53 -8.39
C LYS A 644 -14.68 -21.24 -6.88
N THR A 645 -14.64 -19.97 -6.47
CA THR A 645 -14.82 -19.51 -5.09
C THR A 645 -16.25 -19.77 -4.61
N ARG A 646 -16.35 -20.61 -3.58
CA ARG A 646 -17.56 -21.30 -3.07
C ARG A 646 -18.51 -20.48 -2.19
N VAL A 647 -18.56 -19.15 -2.33
CA VAL A 647 -19.46 -18.31 -1.51
C VAL A 647 -19.92 -17.12 -2.34
N PHE A 648 -21.24 -16.93 -2.41
CA PHE A 648 -21.85 -15.71 -2.92
C PHE A 648 -22.32 -14.88 -1.73
N GLU A 649 -21.99 -13.57 -1.72
CA GLU A 649 -22.46 -12.62 -0.72
C GLU A 649 -23.52 -11.71 -1.37
N GLY A 650 -24.75 -11.79 -0.88
CA GLY A 650 -25.86 -10.94 -1.31
C GLY A 650 -26.28 -10.02 -0.19
N ILE A 651 -26.16 -8.71 -0.39
CA ILE A 651 -26.77 -7.67 0.46
C ILE A 651 -28.14 -7.35 -0.15
N ILE A 652 -29.22 -7.68 0.56
CA ILE A 652 -30.56 -7.22 0.18
C ILE A 652 -30.97 -6.16 1.20
N SER A 653 -31.09 -4.91 0.75
CA SER A 653 -31.42 -3.75 1.57
C SER A 653 -32.90 -3.40 1.45
N GLU A 654 -33.60 -3.26 2.58
CA GLU A 654 -34.24 -2.00 2.97
C GLU A 654 -34.56 -1.96 4.48
N ARG A 655 -34.37 -0.80 5.11
CA ARG A 655 -34.59 -0.56 6.54
C ARG A 655 -36.07 -0.62 6.90
N THR A 656 -36.46 -1.52 7.82
CA THR A 656 -37.29 -1.14 8.98
C THR A 656 -36.90 -1.96 10.21
N LEU A 657 -36.83 -1.30 11.36
CA LEU A 657 -36.27 -1.75 12.65
C LEU A 657 -37.06 -2.87 13.37
N ARG A 658 -37.50 -3.94 12.69
CA ARG A 658 -38.30 -5.02 13.32
C ARG A 658 -38.04 -6.43 12.76
N SER A 659 -36.80 -6.86 12.54
CA SER A 659 -36.52 -8.31 12.45
C SER A 659 -36.59 -8.94 13.84
N ARG A 660 -37.81 -9.07 14.39
CA ARG A 660 -38.01 -9.86 15.60
C ARG A 660 -38.03 -11.32 15.20
N LEU A 661 -37.10 -12.09 15.77
CA LEU A 661 -37.15 -13.55 15.81
C LEU A 661 -38.51 -13.94 16.43
N ILE A 662 -39.47 -14.38 15.62
CA ILE A 662 -40.68 -15.02 16.12
C ILE A 662 -40.34 -16.49 16.25
N ASN A 663 -40.22 -16.95 17.49
CA ASN A 663 -39.83 -18.30 17.85
C ASN A 663 -40.85 -19.36 17.35
N THR A 664 -40.31 -20.59 17.20
CA THR A 664 -40.90 -21.94 17.34
C THR A 664 -41.34 -22.68 16.08
N HIS A 665 -40.51 -23.66 15.67
CA HIS A 665 -40.80 -25.10 15.84
C HIS A 665 -39.53 -25.92 15.60
N ARG A 666 -38.93 -26.50 16.66
CA ARG A 666 -38.16 -27.74 16.47
C ARG A 666 -39.19 -28.81 16.11
N LEU A 667 -39.11 -29.37 14.90
CA LEU A 667 -39.79 -30.61 14.61
C LEU A 667 -39.30 -31.63 15.64
N TRP A 668 -40.22 -32.15 16.45
CA TRP A 668 -39.97 -33.01 17.61
C TRP A 668 -38.76 -33.94 17.45
N GLY A 669 -37.78 -33.83 18.35
CA GLY A 669 -36.63 -34.75 18.41
C GLY A 669 -35.44 -34.20 19.22
N PRO A 670 -34.39 -35.03 19.45
CA PRO A 670 -33.17 -34.67 20.18
C PRO A 670 -32.41 -33.52 19.49
N SER A 671 -31.28 -33.08 20.06
CA SER A 671 -30.53 -31.87 19.69
C SER A 671 -30.17 -31.67 18.20
N ASP A 672 -30.35 -32.71 17.37
CA ASP A 672 -30.01 -32.73 15.94
C ASP A 672 -31.23 -32.56 15.01
N SER A 673 -32.41 -32.23 15.56
CA SER A 673 -33.60 -31.92 14.74
C SER A 673 -33.44 -30.59 13.99
N PRO A 674 -33.79 -30.52 12.70
CA PRO A 674 -33.72 -29.28 11.92
C PRO A 674 -34.57 -28.19 12.54
N ALA A 675 -34.00 -27.00 12.70
CA ALA A 675 -34.71 -25.82 13.17
C ALA A 675 -35.34 -25.08 11.99
N VAL A 676 -36.60 -24.67 12.17
CA VAL A 676 -37.28 -23.78 11.22
C VAL A 676 -37.18 -22.35 11.74
N TYR A 677 -36.56 -21.47 10.97
CA TYR A 677 -36.42 -20.05 11.27
C TYR A 677 -37.39 -19.24 10.44
N ARG A 678 -38.13 -18.32 11.05
CA ARG A 678 -39.00 -17.39 10.34
C ARG A 678 -38.44 -15.98 10.43
N PHE A 679 -38.19 -15.36 9.27
CA PHE A 679 -37.72 -13.97 9.17
C PHE A 679 -38.77 -13.11 8.49
N ASP A 680 -39.12 -11.99 9.11
CA ASP A 680 -40.00 -10.99 8.51
C ASP A 680 -39.30 -10.24 7.36
N SER A 681 -37.98 -10.13 7.40
CA SER A 681 -37.13 -9.51 6.37
C SER A 681 -35.70 -10.03 6.54
N ILE A 682 -34.92 -10.10 5.45
CA ILE A 682 -33.49 -10.44 5.52
C ILE A 682 -32.63 -9.28 4.97
N THR A 683 -31.50 -9.03 5.64
CA THR A 683 -30.51 -7.99 5.32
C THR A 683 -29.17 -8.54 4.82
N GLY A 684 -28.80 -9.77 5.19
CA GLY A 684 -27.58 -10.42 4.73
C GLY A 684 -27.75 -11.93 4.57
N LEU A 685 -27.25 -12.47 3.45
CA LEU A 685 -27.32 -13.89 3.12
C LEU A 685 -25.94 -14.39 2.67
N ARG A 686 -25.44 -15.45 3.32
CA ARG A 686 -24.22 -16.17 2.92
C ARG A 686 -24.57 -17.59 2.49
N MET A 687 -24.08 -18.00 1.33
CA MET A 687 -24.40 -19.31 0.74
C MET A 687 -23.17 -20.20 0.57
N ARG A 688 -23.39 -21.50 0.66
CA ARG A 688 -22.43 -22.58 0.34
C ARG A 688 -22.96 -23.37 -0.85
N PHE A 689 -22.07 -23.74 -1.75
CA PHE A 689 -22.37 -24.62 -2.88
C PHE A 689 -22.56 -26.07 -2.44
N TYR A 690 -23.61 -26.73 -2.92
CA TYR A 690 -23.83 -28.16 -2.74
C TYR A 690 -23.74 -28.87 -4.09
N GLU A 691 -22.72 -29.73 -4.25
CA GLU A 691 -22.56 -30.59 -5.42
C GLU A 691 -23.41 -31.84 -5.20
N GLN A 692 -24.53 -31.99 -5.92
CA GLN A 692 -25.38 -33.18 -5.78
C GLN A 692 -24.96 -34.31 -6.73
N ASN A 693 -24.46 -35.41 -6.15
CA ASN A 693 -25.03 -36.73 -6.40
C ASN A 693 -26.10 -36.95 -5.32
N LEU A 694 -27.36 -36.53 -5.52
CA LEU A 694 -28.37 -36.69 -4.47
C LEU A 694 -29.51 -37.61 -4.85
N SER A 695 -29.56 -38.70 -4.09
CA SER A 695 -30.80 -39.35 -3.66
C SER A 695 -31.42 -38.53 -2.53
N ILE A 696 -32.08 -37.41 -2.86
CA ILE A 696 -33.06 -36.83 -1.92
C ILE A 696 -34.24 -37.79 -1.95
N HIS A 697 -34.50 -38.45 -0.82
CA HIS A 697 -35.66 -39.31 -0.63
C HIS A 697 -36.97 -38.50 -0.60
N THR A 698 -37.36 -37.93 -1.74
CA THR A 698 -38.74 -37.54 -2.04
C THR A 698 -38.92 -37.55 -3.56
N LYS A 699 -39.50 -38.65 -4.06
CA LYS A 699 -40.17 -38.88 -5.35
C LYS A 699 -39.82 -37.96 -6.54
N ARG A 700 -39.16 -38.58 -7.53
CA ARG A 700 -39.13 -38.23 -8.97
C ARG A 700 -38.96 -36.73 -9.28
N ASN A 701 -37.72 -36.35 -9.53
CA ASN A 701 -37.35 -35.17 -10.29
C ASN A 701 -37.99 -35.22 -11.68
N ASP A 702 -39.12 -34.53 -11.83
CA ASP A 702 -39.66 -34.14 -13.12
C ASP A 702 -38.98 -32.81 -13.50
N PRO A 703 -38.31 -32.69 -14.67
CA PRO A 703 -37.71 -31.43 -15.14
C PRO A 703 -38.72 -30.26 -15.23
N LEU A 704 -40.02 -30.53 -15.08
CA LEU A 704 -41.12 -29.57 -15.03
C LEU A 704 -41.36 -28.89 -13.67
N VAL A 705 -40.58 -29.20 -12.62
CA VAL A 705 -40.80 -28.65 -11.25
C VAL A 705 -40.47 -27.15 -11.10
N TYR A 706 -39.77 -26.55 -12.08
CA TYR A 706 -39.38 -25.14 -12.02
C TYR A 706 -40.26 -24.26 -12.89
N ASP A 707 -41.55 -24.16 -12.55
CA ASP A 707 -42.43 -23.16 -13.15
C ASP A 707 -42.15 -21.79 -12.49
N VAL A 708 -41.23 -21.03 -13.11
CA VAL A 708 -40.76 -19.74 -12.61
C VAL A 708 -41.81 -18.67 -12.90
N VAL A 709 -42.48 -18.21 -11.84
CA VAL A 709 -43.45 -17.12 -11.95
C VAL A 709 -42.68 -15.81 -12.21
N ASN A 710 -42.67 -15.40 -13.49
CA ASN A 710 -42.09 -14.20 -14.14
C ASN A 710 -40.71 -14.42 -14.82
N TRP A 711 -40.74 -14.50 -16.15
CA TRP A 711 -39.88 -15.35 -16.98
C TRP A 711 -38.91 -14.62 -17.93
N LYS A 712 -38.90 -13.28 -17.98
CA LYS A 712 -38.08 -12.56 -18.98
C LYS A 712 -36.56 -12.59 -18.74
N SER A 713 -36.09 -13.13 -17.61
CA SER A 713 -34.66 -13.24 -17.26
C SER A 713 -34.12 -14.67 -17.17
N CYS A 714 -34.97 -15.69 -17.29
CA CYS A 714 -34.58 -17.10 -17.13
C CYS A 714 -34.90 -17.97 -18.35
N LEU A 715 -34.93 -17.41 -19.57
CA LEU A 715 -35.05 -18.23 -20.78
C LEU A 715 -33.76 -19.06 -20.95
N PRO A 716 -33.84 -20.40 -20.91
CA PRO A 716 -32.71 -21.24 -21.24
C PRO A 716 -32.44 -21.08 -22.74
N ASP A 717 -31.22 -20.68 -23.09
CA ASP A 717 -30.70 -20.99 -24.42
C ASP A 717 -30.77 -22.52 -24.56
N THR A 718 -31.43 -22.99 -25.62
CA THR A 718 -31.91 -24.39 -25.80
C THR A 718 -30.81 -25.45 -25.92
N SER A 719 -29.59 -25.16 -25.49
CA SER A 719 -28.51 -26.14 -25.36
C SER A 719 -28.44 -26.70 -23.93
N ASN A 720 -29.27 -27.71 -23.65
CA ASN A 720 -29.25 -28.82 -22.67
C ASN A 720 -28.20 -28.94 -21.52
N ASN A 721 -27.50 -27.90 -21.07
CA ASN A 721 -26.49 -27.99 -20.01
C ASN A 721 -26.68 -26.91 -18.94
N VAL A 722 -27.83 -26.92 -18.25
CA VAL A 722 -27.93 -26.24 -16.95
C VAL A 722 -27.67 -27.29 -15.86
N PRO A 723 -26.60 -27.17 -15.05
CA PRO A 723 -26.36 -28.12 -13.99
C PRO A 723 -27.42 -27.98 -12.87
N PRO A 724 -27.78 -29.07 -12.17
CA PRO A 724 -28.70 -29.09 -11.03
C PRO A 724 -27.98 -28.58 -9.78
N VAL A 725 -27.49 -27.33 -9.84
CA VAL A 725 -26.76 -26.73 -8.73
C VAL A 725 -27.77 -26.28 -7.68
N LEU A 726 -27.57 -26.73 -6.45
CA LEU A 726 -28.32 -26.28 -5.29
C LEU A 726 -27.37 -25.53 -4.36
N TYR A 727 -27.83 -24.38 -3.87
CA TYR A 727 -27.13 -23.63 -2.83
C TYR A 727 -27.80 -23.87 -1.49
N THR A 728 -27.02 -23.87 -0.42
CA THR A 728 -27.53 -23.88 0.96
C THR A 728 -27.10 -22.60 1.64
N ALA A 729 -28.03 -21.87 2.24
CA ALA A 729 -27.73 -20.74 3.10
C ALA A 729 -27.07 -21.22 4.39
N ILE A 730 -25.94 -20.60 4.74
CA ILE A 730 -25.16 -20.92 5.94
C ILE A 730 -25.24 -19.80 6.98
N PHE A 731 -25.55 -18.57 6.56
CA PHE A 731 -25.85 -17.47 7.47
C PHE A 731 -26.97 -16.60 6.92
N ILE A 732 -27.88 -16.18 7.80
CA ILE A 732 -28.93 -15.19 7.52
C ILE A 732 -28.94 -14.16 8.64
N ASP A 733 -28.76 -12.88 8.29
CA ASP A 733 -28.70 -11.76 9.25
C ASP A 733 -27.70 -11.98 10.41
N GLY A 734 -26.58 -12.64 10.11
CA GLY A 734 -25.56 -13.00 11.10
C GLY A 734 -25.93 -14.19 11.99
N THR A 735 -27.07 -14.85 11.75
CA THR A 735 -27.47 -16.11 12.40
C THR A 735 -26.90 -17.28 11.61
N GLU A 736 -26.11 -18.14 12.26
CA GLU A 736 -25.59 -19.37 11.68
C GLU A 736 -26.68 -20.42 11.53
N LEU A 737 -26.72 -21.10 10.38
CA LEU A 737 -27.67 -22.16 10.06
C LEU A 737 -26.93 -23.50 9.96
N THR A 738 -27.51 -24.56 10.53
CA THR A 738 -27.02 -25.92 10.32
C THR A 738 -27.43 -26.43 8.93
N ASP A 739 -26.75 -27.49 8.45
CA ASP A 739 -26.99 -28.05 7.11
C ASP A 739 -28.44 -28.51 6.88
N ASN A 740 -29.21 -28.76 7.95
CA ASN A 740 -30.60 -29.23 7.88
C ASN A 740 -31.64 -28.14 8.24
N ASP A 741 -31.21 -26.97 8.69
CA ASP A 741 -32.14 -25.92 9.10
C ASP A 741 -32.92 -25.37 7.91
N VAL A 742 -34.19 -25.03 8.12
CA VAL A 742 -35.08 -24.49 7.11
C VAL A 742 -35.42 -23.06 7.46
N VAL A 743 -35.42 -22.18 6.47
CA VAL A 743 -35.75 -20.78 6.67
C VAL A 743 -36.97 -20.40 5.87
N LEU A 744 -37.92 -19.76 6.55
CA LEU A 744 -39.14 -19.19 5.99
C LEU A 744 -39.02 -17.67 6.02
N VAL A 745 -39.18 -17.03 4.87
CA VAL A 745 -39.10 -15.57 4.75
C VAL A 745 -40.39 -15.04 4.17
N ASN A 746 -40.92 -13.96 4.73
CA ASN A 746 -42.10 -13.32 4.19
C ASN A 746 -41.83 -12.78 2.76
N ARG A 747 -42.56 -13.31 1.77
CA ARG A 747 -42.40 -12.95 0.36
C ARG A 747 -42.55 -11.45 0.11
N SER A 748 -43.51 -10.81 0.78
CA SER A 748 -43.84 -9.40 0.58
C SER A 748 -42.73 -8.45 1.05
N ALA A 749 -41.86 -8.92 1.95
CA ALA A 749 -40.70 -8.16 2.42
C ALA A 749 -39.47 -8.31 1.51
N LEU A 750 -39.32 -9.47 0.84
CA LEU A 750 -38.15 -9.76 0.00
C LEU A 750 -38.29 -9.23 -1.44
N LEU A 751 -39.48 -9.33 -2.02
CA LEU A 751 -39.76 -9.02 -3.43
C LEU A 751 -40.41 -7.64 -3.60
N THR A 752 -39.77 -6.58 -3.11
CA THR A 752 -40.17 -5.20 -3.40
C THR A 752 -39.82 -4.84 -4.84
N ALA A 753 -40.50 -3.86 -5.45
CA ALA A 753 -40.33 -3.50 -6.86
C ALA A 753 -38.89 -3.12 -7.29
N GLN A 754 -37.97 -2.87 -6.35
CA GLN A 754 -36.56 -2.56 -6.60
C GLN A 754 -35.61 -3.77 -6.54
N SER A 755 -35.98 -4.88 -5.88
CA SER A 755 -35.12 -6.08 -5.70
C SER A 755 -35.31 -7.18 -6.77
N VAL A 756 -36.24 -7.00 -7.71
CA VAL A 756 -36.79 -8.07 -8.59
C VAL A 756 -35.92 -8.43 -9.82
N LYS A 757 -34.69 -7.92 -9.97
CA LYS A 757 -33.89 -8.24 -11.19
C LYS A 757 -33.28 -9.65 -11.20
N TYR A 758 -33.01 -10.23 -10.03
CA TYR A 758 -32.25 -11.48 -9.91
C TYR A 758 -32.89 -12.51 -8.97
N LEU A 759 -34.04 -12.19 -8.39
CA LEU A 759 -34.77 -13.05 -7.46
C LEU A 759 -36.04 -13.56 -8.14
N SER A 760 -36.26 -14.86 -8.10
CA SER A 760 -37.50 -15.49 -8.54
C SER A 760 -37.84 -16.67 -7.62
N MET A 761 -38.89 -17.41 -7.94
CA MET A 761 -39.37 -18.53 -7.14
C MET A 761 -39.80 -19.65 -8.07
N ASN A 762 -39.59 -20.90 -7.66
CA ASN A 762 -40.13 -22.06 -8.37
C ASN A 762 -41.53 -22.44 -7.85
N ALA A 763 -42.12 -23.49 -8.44
CA ALA A 763 -43.43 -24.02 -8.04
C ALA A 763 -43.48 -24.52 -6.57
N ASN A 764 -42.33 -24.76 -5.93
CA ASN A 764 -42.20 -25.23 -4.55
C ASN A 764 -41.93 -24.11 -3.54
N HIS A 765 -42.14 -22.85 -3.92
CA HIS A 765 -41.89 -21.69 -3.07
C HIS A 765 -40.42 -21.50 -2.63
N GLN A 766 -39.46 -22.10 -3.35
CA GLN A 766 -38.03 -21.92 -3.06
C GLN A 766 -37.51 -20.64 -3.70
N LEU A 767 -36.65 -19.92 -2.98
CA LEU A 767 -35.97 -18.75 -3.51
C LEU A 767 -35.00 -19.18 -4.62
N LEU A 768 -35.12 -18.53 -5.77
CA LEU A 768 -34.19 -18.65 -6.89
C LEU A 768 -33.35 -17.38 -6.97
N ILE A 769 -32.03 -17.52 -7.00
CA ILE A 769 -31.09 -16.41 -7.26
C ILE A 769 -30.46 -16.69 -8.62
N ASN A 770 -30.69 -15.81 -9.60
CA ASN A 770 -30.29 -16.04 -11.00
C ASN A 770 -30.72 -17.42 -11.52
N CYS A 771 -31.97 -17.81 -11.25
CA CYS A 771 -32.54 -19.09 -11.68
C CYS A 771 -31.90 -20.34 -11.00
N ILE A 772 -31.07 -20.16 -9.96
CA ILE A 772 -30.48 -21.27 -9.20
C ILE A 772 -31.20 -21.43 -7.85
N PRO A 773 -31.67 -22.64 -7.50
CA PRO A 773 -32.43 -22.86 -6.27
C PRO A 773 -31.56 -22.82 -5.01
N VAL A 774 -32.09 -22.16 -3.98
CA VAL A 774 -31.60 -22.26 -2.59
C VAL A 774 -32.41 -23.32 -1.86
N SER A 775 -31.75 -24.35 -1.32
CA SER A 775 -32.36 -25.58 -0.81
C SER A 775 -33.07 -25.42 0.55
N ASN A 776 -32.62 -24.44 1.35
CA ASN A 776 -33.07 -24.24 2.73
C ASN A 776 -33.67 -22.86 3.01
N ILE A 777 -33.98 -22.08 1.97
CA ILE A 777 -34.75 -20.83 2.08
C ILE A 777 -36.02 -20.92 1.25
N TYR A 778 -37.15 -20.74 1.91
CA TYR A 778 -38.49 -20.77 1.36
C TYR A 778 -39.17 -19.42 1.59
N LEU A 779 -39.94 -18.97 0.61
CA LEU A 779 -40.73 -17.75 0.70
C LEU A 779 -42.18 -18.11 1.06
N GLU A 780 -42.69 -17.55 2.15
CA GLU A 780 -44.09 -17.67 2.56
C GLU A 780 -44.98 -16.55 2.02
#